data_AF-A0A2G6TB38-F1
#
_entry.id   AF-A0A2G6TB38-F1
#
_cell.length_a   1.000
_cell.length_b   1.000
_cell.length_c   1.000
_cell.angle_alpha   90.00
_cell.angle_beta   90.00
_cell.angle_gamma   90.00
#
_symmetry.space_group_name_H-M   'P 1'
#
loop_
_entity.id
_entity.type
_entity.pdbx_description
1 polymer ?
#
loop_
_entity_poly.entity_id
_entity_poly.type
_entity_poly.pdbx_seq_one_letter_code
_entity_poly.pdbx_strand_id
1 'polypeptide(L)'
;MENLILFVILACIFYLYYSFYKFKEEHTYLHSLDTDNKDDYNSLKKEIDEIRKQITESGFVSENLVSKIDEIEIISKQTKENSALTSYDIVNIKDDIEIVSTQTKDNSDLTPYDIVNIKDDIEIVSPQTKDNSALTPYKFRLESLTTPTFEEQQILEEEKTSKKIEHLDIKPNYRLEAEPKPELQVREKKEYVESTFSILIKKLEHQFAENWTGILGTAIMVLGVGYLSIYTALKVLPIFRILILWFYAGILSGSYFFLKTKEKWFKTGLWLRNAGAALFLFGCFGASQIPALTFIHNIPLAYSLIGIGIAINLYVGYIIKQQTFLSLHVILSFLILCVIPEKLLITFLLASLTATAGIILSYKEKWEYHLLIVISAFIIFDIWFTQGTSILSPSQNIFAILGIILVSISCMYMQYRSIYTNTRFDRIAFITHLVNWVLFALGLILHSTGSKIKIFVLFTAAILCLSATLFARKKKITWLYHLDGMVSFLLFALSIIMLNDWSVGSDIIVCVLYLLIITCMFIMYKSKEVLLYNIFLDLNHIFCILALVFFIYADMPFNYITITNYFVTVIMMTFITLLVPVFCSMKKEYLGIDSFFFKKDLSLNGIFSVLFSILLLINWYHTIEISFYFPLFFISLLWCFLQLKFKTKSFDFGRFTFLMITIVTGIVLILTDPKSDLDIFFTLGIIALIEFNWFVKSLQNDKSITKTTSIIGINALLISLSYKYLASYDIIQIFGWFAIALLNHEFLWIQFKRKTLTTDNQILLYGFCLAFSIFGSGLFAYNTQFLNSTEIGLTAIGLSIIEIYILFADKIRNKSNAVISGWGNFNVLNSEFILFNALVFVFSCIQLDYIPVYLGGLAIATFWIFQKIDRLRRYNIYSFVLLIGGIFLSLYLAAFEANTVSKNVLYAIQAITILLSVGYSYLQMKSQKEEGKMFIAFLPVIQNLWVIALLFLQVEIAYLAPIFMLLAILNFSLILYEKIELMPESVLLIGLLSIVTSIFYSTKELNDFTWLAWVLQLSSIALLIVLVLLMNKKEFIKSLKIDYQIVINIWLSIIMLTQLEHKWLPVFWATTAIINLCLYYKKIGNKKEISIVYYLLANFHLAFISFTYYESKFEFEFVYLIIFGLLALYIFIIYKYIEDFRFRNSIIIYPATFSIGLFLYLSFDKGILTFFWILESLGLLILGIILKEKYFRYVSLSLVGVCVIRLMFFDLSNADFLIRALVLLGVGVVLLIMNTLFKKYKDRFN
;
A
#
# COMPACT_ATOMS: atom_id res chain seq x y z
N MET A 1 -27.27 -29.64 3.62
CA MET A 1 -26.79 -28.41 2.95
C MET A 1 -25.39 -28.05 3.45
N GLU A 2 -25.05 -28.33 4.71
CA GLU A 2 -23.74 -27.99 5.29
C GLU A 2 -22.53 -28.56 4.52
N ASN A 3 -22.61 -29.79 3.99
CA ASN A 3 -21.50 -30.33 3.18
C ASN A 3 -21.21 -29.50 1.91
N LEU A 4 -22.21 -28.79 1.36
CA LEU A 4 -22.00 -27.86 0.24
C LEU A 4 -21.28 -26.59 0.72
N ILE A 5 -21.59 -26.11 1.93
CA ILE A 5 -20.92 -24.96 2.55
C ILE A 5 -19.47 -25.34 2.88
N LEU A 6 -19.21 -26.54 3.40
CA LEU A 6 -17.87 -27.04 3.66
C LEU A 6 -17.05 -27.21 2.36
N PHE A 7 -17.67 -27.73 1.30
CA PHE A 7 -17.05 -27.83 -0.03
C PHE A 7 -16.76 -26.45 -0.64
N VAL A 8 -17.65 -25.47 -0.49
CA VAL A 8 -17.42 -24.08 -0.91
C VAL A 8 -16.32 -23.42 -0.09
N ILE A 9 -16.25 -23.64 1.22
CA ILE A 9 -15.15 -23.14 2.07
C ILE A 9 -13.81 -23.77 1.66
N LEU A 10 -13.76 -25.08 1.41
CA LEU A 10 -12.58 -25.75 0.87
C LEU A 10 -12.19 -25.23 -0.52
N ALA A 11 -13.14 -25.01 -1.43
CA ALA A 11 -12.90 -24.42 -2.73
C ALA A 11 -12.40 -22.97 -2.63
N CYS A 12 -12.94 -22.17 -1.70
CA CYS A 12 -12.45 -20.81 -1.42
C CYS A 12 -11.03 -20.82 -0.82
N ILE A 13 -10.71 -21.77 0.07
CA ILE A 13 -9.35 -21.94 0.61
C ILE A 13 -8.38 -22.36 -0.50
N PHE A 14 -8.77 -23.31 -1.35
CA PHE A 14 -7.94 -23.76 -2.49
C PHE A 14 -7.76 -22.65 -3.53
N TYR A 15 -8.79 -21.84 -3.79
CA TYR A 15 -8.73 -20.67 -4.66
C TYR A 15 -7.87 -19.54 -4.05
N LEU A 16 -7.96 -19.30 -2.74
CA LEU A 16 -7.08 -18.35 -2.04
C LEU A 16 -5.62 -18.82 -2.07
N TYR A 17 -5.36 -20.11 -1.85
CA TYR A 17 -4.02 -20.70 -1.93
C TYR A 17 -3.44 -20.60 -3.35
N TYR A 18 -4.23 -20.93 -4.37
CA TYR A 18 -3.85 -20.76 -5.79
C TYR A 18 -3.63 -19.28 -6.16
N SER A 19 -4.45 -18.37 -5.63
CA SER A 19 -4.29 -16.93 -5.83
C SER A 19 -3.01 -16.40 -5.17
N PHE A 20 -2.70 -16.81 -3.93
CA PHE A 20 -1.43 -16.48 -3.25
C PHE A 20 -0.21 -17.08 -3.96
N TYR A 21 -0.31 -18.31 -4.49
CA TYR A 21 0.76 -18.90 -5.29
C TYR A 21 1.02 -18.08 -6.56
N LYS A 22 -0.04 -17.72 -7.30
CA LYS A 22 0.05 -16.90 -8.51
C LYS A 22 0.56 -15.47 -8.23
N PHE A 23 0.20 -14.89 -7.08
CA PHE A 23 0.69 -13.57 -6.65
C PHE A 23 2.22 -13.55 -6.47
N LYS A 24 2.83 -14.67 -6.04
CA LYS A 24 4.29 -14.82 -5.92
C LYS A 24 4.99 -14.88 -7.29
N GLU A 25 4.34 -15.45 -8.29
CA GLU A 25 4.86 -15.53 -9.66
C GLU A 25 4.78 -14.16 -10.36
N GLU A 26 3.64 -13.46 -10.24
CA GLU A 26 3.47 -12.09 -10.77
C GLU A 26 4.39 -11.06 -10.08
N HIS A 27 4.67 -11.21 -8.78
CA HIS A 27 5.64 -10.37 -8.07
C HIS A 27 7.07 -10.46 -8.64
N THR A 28 7.44 -11.61 -9.20
CA THR A 28 8.78 -11.79 -9.79
C THR A 28 8.89 -11.04 -11.13
N TYR A 29 7.83 -11.09 -11.94
CA TYR A 29 7.74 -10.36 -13.22
C TYR A 29 7.59 -8.84 -13.01
N LEU A 30 6.85 -8.41 -11.98
CA LEU A 30 6.77 -7.00 -11.59
C LEU A 30 8.10 -6.46 -11.06
N HIS A 31 8.88 -7.27 -10.33
CA HIS A 31 10.22 -6.85 -9.89
C HIS A 31 11.19 -6.68 -11.07
N SER A 32 11.18 -7.54 -12.09
CA SER A 32 11.96 -7.29 -13.31
C SER A 32 11.52 -6.00 -14.01
N LEU A 33 10.21 -5.77 -14.15
CA LEU A 33 9.69 -4.55 -14.77
C LEU A 33 10.02 -3.27 -13.96
N ASP A 34 9.99 -3.29 -12.63
CA ASP A 34 10.44 -2.15 -11.82
C ASP A 34 11.96 -1.94 -11.93
N THR A 35 12.75 -3.00 -12.08
CA THR A 35 14.21 -2.89 -12.27
C THR A 35 14.53 -2.25 -13.62
N ASP A 36 13.95 -2.76 -14.72
CA ASP A 36 14.15 -2.24 -16.07
C ASP A 36 13.68 -0.79 -16.19
N ASN A 37 12.47 -0.46 -15.70
CA ASN A 37 11.95 0.92 -15.72
C ASN A 37 12.76 1.88 -14.84
N LYS A 38 13.37 1.38 -13.75
CA LYS A 38 14.21 2.19 -12.85
C LYS A 38 15.57 2.50 -13.48
N ASP A 39 16.14 1.58 -14.27
CA ASP A 39 17.36 1.85 -15.02
C ASP A 39 17.11 2.70 -16.27
N ASP A 40 15.99 2.53 -16.99
CA ASP A 40 15.55 3.46 -18.04
C ASP A 40 15.28 4.86 -17.46
N TYR A 41 14.63 4.96 -16.29
CA TYR A 41 14.43 6.24 -15.60
C TYR A 41 15.76 6.87 -15.16
N ASN A 42 16.72 6.08 -14.67
CA ASN A 42 18.06 6.56 -14.32
C ASN A 42 18.86 6.99 -15.56
N SER A 43 18.63 6.35 -16.71
CA SER A 43 19.21 6.72 -18.01
C SER A 43 18.65 8.06 -18.49
N LEU A 44 17.32 8.18 -18.61
CA LEU A 44 16.62 9.43 -18.94
C LEU A 44 16.97 10.56 -17.98
N LYS A 45 17.14 10.27 -16.69
CA LYS A 45 17.56 11.26 -15.68
C LYS A 45 19.01 11.72 -15.89
N LYS A 46 19.93 10.82 -16.29
CA LYS A 46 21.29 11.22 -16.70
C LYS A 46 21.26 12.09 -17.94
N GLU A 47 20.52 11.72 -18.98
CA GLU A 47 20.38 12.56 -20.19
C GLU A 47 19.79 13.95 -19.84
N ILE A 48 18.75 14.01 -19.01
CA ILE A 48 18.13 15.27 -18.58
C ILE A 48 19.10 16.12 -17.75
N ASP A 49 19.88 15.53 -16.83
CA ASP A 49 20.88 16.29 -16.06
C ASP A 49 22.13 16.65 -16.88
N GLU A 50 22.50 15.88 -17.93
CA GLU A 50 23.54 16.29 -18.91
C GLU A 50 23.06 17.41 -19.82
N ILE A 51 21.84 17.35 -20.37
CA ILE A 51 21.21 18.43 -21.12
C ILE A 51 21.11 19.68 -20.25
N ARG A 52 20.71 19.55 -18.99
CA ARG A 52 20.68 20.64 -18.00
C ARG A 52 22.07 21.23 -17.75
N LYS A 53 23.11 20.39 -17.72
CA LYS A 53 24.51 20.83 -17.57
C LYS A 53 25.01 21.59 -18.80
N GLN A 54 24.74 21.09 -20.00
CA GLN A 54 25.01 21.78 -21.27
C GLN A 54 24.27 23.13 -21.36
N ILE A 55 23.08 23.25 -20.76
CA ILE A 55 22.31 24.51 -20.68
C ILE A 55 22.83 25.46 -19.58
N THR A 56 23.62 24.99 -18.60
CA THR A 56 24.11 25.82 -17.48
C THR A 56 25.59 26.22 -17.57
N GLU A 57 26.38 25.62 -18.47
CA GLU A 57 27.73 26.12 -18.79
C GLU A 57 27.63 27.25 -19.84
N SER A 58 28.05 28.45 -19.46
CA SER A 58 27.75 29.69 -20.19
C SER A 58 28.64 29.89 -21.42
N GLY A 59 28.12 29.63 -22.63
CA GLY A 59 28.83 29.98 -23.86
C GLY A 59 28.21 29.60 -25.21
N PHE A 60 27.08 28.88 -25.27
CA PHE A 60 26.58 28.34 -26.54
C PHE A 60 25.80 29.38 -27.38
N VAL A 61 26.37 29.75 -28.53
CA VAL A 61 25.77 30.64 -29.54
C VAL A 61 24.99 29.82 -30.57
N SER A 62 23.82 30.29 -30.99
CA SER A 62 22.83 29.54 -31.77
C SER A 62 23.12 29.42 -33.28
N GLU A 63 24.39 29.31 -33.69
CA GLU A 63 24.82 29.32 -35.10
C GLU A 63 25.84 28.22 -35.41
N ASN A 64 25.44 26.94 -35.30
CA ASN A 64 25.87 25.82 -36.17
C ASN A 64 25.21 24.48 -35.74
N LEU A 65 23.90 24.35 -35.97
CA LEU A 65 23.19 23.06 -35.85
C LEU A 65 22.19 22.82 -37.01
N VAL A 66 22.51 23.41 -38.17
CA VAL A 66 21.80 23.28 -39.46
C VAL A 66 22.74 22.72 -40.55
N SER A 67 23.91 22.21 -40.13
CA SER A 67 25.06 21.90 -41.00
C SER A 67 25.77 20.59 -40.63
N LYS A 68 25.16 19.76 -39.77
CA LYS A 68 25.71 18.45 -39.38
C LYS A 68 24.67 17.37 -39.01
N ILE A 69 23.51 17.44 -39.65
CA ILE A 69 22.51 16.36 -39.69
C ILE A 69 22.45 15.73 -41.10
N ASP A 70 23.08 16.35 -42.11
CA ASP A 70 23.13 15.88 -43.50
C ASP A 70 24.17 14.75 -43.76
N GLU A 71 24.67 14.10 -42.70
CA GLU A 71 25.31 12.78 -42.78
C GLU A 71 24.54 11.77 -41.91
N ILE A 72 23.33 11.42 -42.37
CA ILE A 72 22.71 10.06 -42.35
C ILE A 72 21.43 10.17 -43.20
N GLU A 73 21.57 9.96 -44.52
CA GLU A 73 20.41 9.97 -45.42
C GLU A 73 19.75 8.58 -45.49
N ILE A 74 18.53 8.52 -44.94
CA ILE A 74 17.39 7.68 -45.35
C ILE A 74 17.70 6.34 -46.04
N ILE A 75 17.46 5.24 -45.32
CA ILE A 75 16.80 4.08 -45.92
C ILE A 75 15.41 3.94 -45.29
N SER A 76 14.39 4.04 -46.14
CA SER A 76 13.01 3.73 -45.81
C SER A 76 12.49 2.64 -46.75
N LYS A 77 11.56 1.80 -46.29
CA LYS A 77 10.24 1.68 -46.94
C LYS A 77 9.23 0.77 -46.24
N GLN A 78 8.04 1.34 -46.11
CA GLN A 78 6.73 0.79 -46.46
C GLN A 78 6.57 -0.74 -46.63
N THR A 79 5.65 -1.26 -45.84
CA THR A 79 4.54 -2.15 -46.24
C THR A 79 4.38 -2.43 -47.76
N LYS A 80 4.40 -3.72 -48.15
CA LYS A 80 3.20 -4.54 -48.50
C LYS A 80 3.38 -5.48 -49.73
N GLU A 81 3.04 -6.76 -49.50
CA GLU A 81 2.55 -7.80 -50.45
C GLU A 81 3.44 -8.49 -51.51
N ASN A 82 3.62 -9.80 -51.25
CA ASN A 82 3.39 -10.97 -52.14
C ASN A 82 4.54 -11.70 -52.85
N SER A 83 4.31 -13.03 -52.96
CA SER A 83 4.95 -14.07 -53.79
C SER A 83 6.44 -14.40 -53.58
N ALA A 84 6.66 -15.64 -53.11
CA ALA A 84 7.44 -16.74 -53.72
C ALA A 84 8.73 -16.44 -54.54
N LEU A 85 9.77 -17.29 -54.55
CA LEU A 85 9.75 -18.77 -54.58
C LEU A 85 11.12 -19.39 -54.16
N THR A 86 11.08 -20.63 -53.64
CA THR A 86 12.15 -21.68 -53.56
C THR A 86 13.65 -21.35 -53.66
N SER A 87 14.44 -21.85 -52.69
CA SER A 87 15.40 -22.98 -52.83
C SER A 87 16.29 -23.08 -51.58
N TYR A 88 16.97 -24.18 -51.21
CA TYR A 88 16.72 -25.64 -51.20
C TYR A 88 17.95 -26.22 -50.44
N ASP A 89 17.73 -27.13 -49.49
CA ASP A 89 18.62 -28.17 -48.92
C ASP A 89 19.94 -27.91 -48.10
N ILE A 90 19.90 -28.43 -46.86
CA ILE A 90 20.79 -29.46 -46.23
C ILE A 90 22.32 -29.21 -46.12
N VAL A 91 22.87 -29.23 -44.89
CA VAL A 91 23.81 -30.26 -44.36
C VAL A 91 24.01 -30.17 -42.82
N ASN A 92 24.07 -31.36 -42.24
CA ASN A 92 24.17 -31.87 -40.86
C ASN A 92 25.49 -31.59 -40.08
N ILE A 93 25.65 -32.21 -38.88
CA ILE A 93 26.88 -32.41 -38.02
C ILE A 93 27.13 -31.33 -36.94
N LYS A 94 27.45 -31.63 -35.65
CA LYS A 94 27.12 -32.76 -34.72
C LYS A 94 27.63 -32.47 -33.27
N ASP A 95 26.96 -33.05 -32.27
CA ASP A 95 27.43 -33.51 -30.92
C ASP A 95 27.91 -32.56 -29.78
N ASP A 96 27.83 -33.13 -28.56
CA ASP A 96 28.34 -32.80 -27.20
C ASP A 96 27.89 -31.50 -26.47
N ILE A 97 27.05 -31.48 -25.40
CA ILE A 97 27.05 -32.10 -24.02
C ILE A 97 27.69 -31.13 -22.98
N GLU A 98 27.19 -30.87 -21.74
CA GLU A 98 26.35 -31.66 -20.78
C GLU A 98 25.08 -30.92 -20.22
N ILE A 99 24.56 -31.24 -19.01
CA ILE A 99 23.11 -31.17 -18.70
C ILE A 99 22.68 -31.13 -17.19
N VAL A 100 21.51 -30.53 -16.85
CA VAL A 100 20.68 -30.70 -15.59
C VAL A 100 21.30 -30.16 -14.25
N SER A 101 20.64 -29.79 -13.12
CA SER A 101 19.26 -29.81 -12.51
C SER A 101 19.02 -28.51 -11.68
N THR A 102 17.88 -28.05 -11.10
CA THR A 102 16.41 -28.36 -11.04
C THR A 102 15.81 -29.44 -10.10
N GLN A 103 15.11 -29.06 -9.00
CA GLN A 103 13.89 -29.67 -8.33
C GLN A 103 13.49 -28.85 -7.05
N THR A 104 12.24 -28.55 -6.62
CA THR A 104 10.98 -29.28 -6.19
C THR A 104 11.04 -29.96 -4.80
N LYS A 105 9.96 -30.20 -4.02
CA LYS A 105 8.50 -30.34 -4.32
C LYS A 105 7.55 -30.04 -3.09
N ASP A 106 6.26 -30.42 -3.17
CA ASP A 106 5.10 -30.15 -2.27
C ASP A 106 4.89 -31.11 -1.04
N ASN A 107 3.81 -30.84 -0.26
CA ASN A 107 2.68 -31.74 0.11
C ASN A 107 2.39 -32.26 1.57
N SER A 108 1.08 -32.23 1.94
CA SER A 108 0.16 -33.22 2.60
C SER A 108 0.72 -34.46 3.35
N ASP A 109 0.05 -35.13 4.32
CA ASP A 109 -1.21 -34.99 5.11
C ASP A 109 -1.23 -36.14 6.19
N LEU A 110 -2.27 -36.25 7.05
CA LEU A 110 -3.14 -37.48 7.22
C LEU A 110 -3.74 -37.80 8.63
N THR A 111 -5.00 -38.28 8.59
CA THR A 111 -5.70 -39.32 9.42
C THR A 111 -6.37 -39.03 10.80
N PRO A 112 -7.46 -39.78 11.16
CA PRO A 112 -8.47 -39.38 12.19
C PRO A 112 -8.91 -40.48 13.19
N TYR A 113 -9.96 -40.23 14.00
CA TYR A 113 -10.88 -41.24 14.60
C TYR A 113 -12.23 -40.60 15.02
N ASP A 114 -13.34 -41.37 15.04
CA ASP A 114 -14.71 -40.95 15.41
C ASP A 114 -15.16 -41.44 16.81
N ILE A 115 -16.11 -40.73 17.47
CA ILE A 115 -17.20 -41.31 18.30
C ILE A 115 -18.23 -40.24 18.84
N VAL A 116 -19.53 -40.54 18.65
CA VAL A 116 -20.76 -40.15 19.41
C VAL A 116 -20.97 -38.70 19.93
N ASN A 117 -21.72 -37.91 19.15
CA ASN A 117 -23.11 -37.38 19.36
C ASN A 117 -23.68 -37.01 20.78
N ILE A 118 -24.68 -36.11 20.76
CA ILE A 118 -25.71 -35.75 21.80
C ILE A 118 -25.38 -34.65 22.85
N LYS A 119 -25.67 -33.39 22.48
CA LYS A 119 -26.79 -32.52 22.93
C LYS A 119 -27.26 -32.38 24.42
N ASP A 120 -27.77 -31.16 24.68
CA ASP A 120 -28.88 -30.74 25.58
C ASP A 120 -28.68 -30.64 27.12
N ASP A 121 -28.42 -29.39 27.57
CA ASP A 121 -29.26 -28.56 28.45
C ASP A 121 -29.69 -28.92 29.93
N ILE A 122 -29.68 -27.84 30.75
CA ILE A 122 -30.58 -27.50 31.89
C ILE A 122 -30.26 -27.97 33.35
N GLU A 123 -29.81 -26.96 34.12
CA GLU A 123 -30.22 -26.51 35.49
C GLU A 123 -30.07 -27.32 36.82
N ILE A 124 -29.45 -26.61 37.79
CA ILE A 124 -29.84 -26.41 39.21
C ILE A 124 -29.99 -27.63 40.14
N VAL A 125 -29.09 -27.72 41.14
CA VAL A 125 -29.39 -27.57 42.60
C VAL A 125 -28.10 -27.06 43.30
N SER A 126 -28.23 -26.26 44.36
CA SER A 126 -27.15 -25.85 45.29
C SER A 126 -27.61 -26.10 46.75
N PRO A 127 -26.77 -26.01 47.81
CA PRO A 127 -26.37 -24.69 48.32
C PRO A 127 -25.07 -24.59 49.18
N GLN A 128 -24.71 -23.36 49.60
CA GLN A 128 -23.77 -22.98 50.69
C GLN A 128 -22.28 -23.34 50.51
N THR A 129 -21.26 -22.55 50.90
CA THR A 129 -21.05 -21.15 51.34
C THR A 129 -19.53 -20.87 51.16
N LYS A 130 -18.96 -19.65 51.07
CA LYS A 130 -19.33 -18.29 51.49
C LYS A 130 -18.46 -17.24 50.74
N ASP A 131 -18.94 -16.00 50.61
CA ASP A 131 -18.26 -14.68 50.72
C ASP A 131 -16.78 -14.47 50.25
N ASN A 132 -16.38 -13.39 49.56
CA ASN A 132 -17.12 -12.23 49.02
C ASN A 132 -16.26 -11.36 48.05
N SER A 133 -16.93 -10.50 47.24
CA SER A 133 -16.41 -9.27 46.56
C SER A 133 -15.27 -9.38 45.51
N ALA A 134 -15.26 -8.66 44.37
CA ALA A 134 -16.28 -7.78 43.75
C ALA A 134 -16.08 -7.62 42.21
N LEU A 135 -17.11 -7.04 41.57
CA LEU A 135 -17.33 -6.66 40.15
C LEU A 135 -16.09 -6.08 39.42
N THR A 136 -15.77 -6.34 38.13
CA THR A 136 -16.53 -6.22 36.84
C THR A 136 -16.96 -4.76 36.49
N PRO A 137 -17.40 -4.39 35.24
CA PRO A 137 -17.32 -5.02 33.90
C PRO A 137 -16.92 -4.00 32.74
N TYR A 138 -17.27 -4.28 31.47
CA TYR A 138 -17.33 -3.38 30.27
C TYR A 138 -16.00 -2.95 29.56
N LYS A 139 -15.97 -2.51 28.28
CA LYS A 139 -16.66 -2.93 27.01
C LYS A 139 -16.09 -2.13 25.80
N PHE A 140 -16.01 -2.75 24.60
CA PHE A 140 -16.21 -2.15 23.25
C PHE A 140 -15.49 -0.83 22.81
N ARG A 141 -14.70 -0.92 21.71
CA ARG A 141 -15.01 -0.42 20.32
C ARG A 141 -13.97 0.50 19.61
N LEU A 142 -13.83 0.22 18.30
CA LEU A 142 -13.68 1.13 17.14
C LEU A 142 -12.29 1.64 16.64
N GLU A 143 -11.98 1.19 15.41
CA GLU A 143 -11.37 1.85 14.23
C GLU A 143 -10.48 3.12 14.34
N SER A 144 -9.24 3.02 13.84
CA SER A 144 -8.74 3.72 12.63
C SER A 144 -7.33 3.18 12.30
N LEU A 145 -7.00 2.67 11.10
CA LEU A 145 -6.95 3.21 9.72
C LEU A 145 -5.66 4.01 9.42
N THR A 146 -4.92 3.60 8.36
CA THR A 146 -3.72 4.24 7.75
C THR A 146 -2.44 4.35 8.62
N THR A 147 -1.20 4.29 8.11
CA THR A 147 -0.62 4.16 6.74
C THR A 147 0.73 3.35 6.80
N PRO A 148 1.46 3.05 5.69
CA PRO A 148 2.31 1.85 5.58
C PRO A 148 3.80 2.00 5.96
N THR A 149 4.47 0.84 5.92
CA THR A 149 5.94 0.62 5.90
C THR A 149 6.64 1.17 4.67
N PHE A 150 7.98 1.24 4.73
CA PHE A 150 8.82 0.87 3.59
C PHE A 150 10.16 0.25 4.06
N GLU A 151 10.65 -0.72 3.28
CA GLU A 151 11.83 -1.55 3.51
C GLU A 151 13.13 -0.81 3.08
N GLU A 152 14.22 -0.91 3.85
CA GLU A 152 15.32 -1.90 3.77
C GLU A 152 16.30 -1.67 2.61
N GLN A 153 17.60 -1.75 2.89
CA GLN A 153 18.59 -2.13 1.89
C GLN A 153 19.81 -2.79 2.53
N GLN A 154 20.16 -3.99 2.04
CA GLN A 154 21.34 -4.75 2.43
C GLN A 154 22.59 -4.26 1.69
N ILE A 155 23.76 -4.28 2.34
CA ILE A 155 25.04 -4.66 1.71
C ILE A 155 25.82 -5.51 2.73
N LEU A 156 26.28 -6.69 2.33
CA LEU A 156 27.22 -7.50 3.12
C LEU A 156 28.68 -7.25 2.66
N GLU A 157 29.61 -7.56 3.55
CA GLU A 157 31.06 -7.32 3.46
C GLU A 157 31.76 -7.96 2.25
N GLU A 158 32.94 -7.41 1.90
CA GLU A 158 34.09 -8.25 1.54
C GLU A 158 35.41 -7.67 2.10
N GLU A 159 36.49 -8.45 2.05
CA GLU A 159 37.56 -8.41 3.06
C GLU A 159 38.68 -7.36 2.88
N LYS A 160 39.37 -7.11 4.00
CA LYS A 160 40.73 -6.54 4.02
C LYS A 160 41.76 -7.65 4.24
N THR A 161 42.65 -7.88 3.28
CA THR A 161 43.96 -8.53 3.52
C THR A 161 45.11 -7.55 3.30
N SER A 162 46.24 -7.79 3.97
CA SER A 162 47.39 -6.88 4.05
C SER A 162 48.68 -7.56 3.57
N LYS A 163 49.66 -6.75 3.17
CA LYS A 163 50.97 -7.20 2.66
C LYS A 163 51.81 -7.95 3.69
N LYS A 164 52.53 -8.96 3.20
CA LYS A 164 53.98 -9.19 3.45
C LYS A 164 54.63 -9.35 2.05
N ILE A 165 55.90 -9.05 1.78
CA ILE A 165 57.15 -9.66 2.27
C ILE A 165 58.29 -8.59 2.27
N GLU A 166 59.47 -8.94 2.77
CA GLU A 166 60.59 -8.05 3.13
C GLU A 166 61.76 -7.98 2.11
N HIS A 167 62.49 -6.85 2.15
CA HIS A 167 63.95 -6.65 1.93
C HIS A 167 64.68 -6.95 0.58
N LEU A 168 65.44 -5.91 0.13
CA LEU A 168 66.76 -5.90 -0.58
C LEU A 168 66.79 -6.37 -2.07
N ASP A 169 67.70 -5.91 -2.96
CA ASP A 169 68.88 -5.03 -2.79
C ASP A 169 69.34 -4.25 -4.08
N ILE A 170 70.29 -3.31 -3.90
CA ILE A 170 71.31 -2.78 -4.87
C ILE A 170 70.92 -1.76 -5.99
N LYS A 171 71.91 -0.89 -6.32
CA LYS A 171 71.96 0.27 -7.26
C LYS A 171 72.88 -0.05 -8.49
N PRO A 172 73.34 0.87 -9.40
CA PRO A 172 73.06 2.30 -9.70
C PRO A 172 72.64 2.51 -11.20
N ASN A 173 72.81 3.61 -11.96
CA ASN A 173 73.36 4.98 -11.82
C ASN A 173 72.51 5.95 -12.72
N TYR A 174 72.88 7.10 -13.31
CA TYR A 174 74.11 7.92 -13.45
C TYR A 174 73.76 9.44 -13.33
N ARG A 175 74.45 10.36 -14.04
CA ARG A 175 74.39 11.84 -13.89
C ARG A 175 75.08 12.53 -15.09
N LEU A 176 74.69 13.70 -15.63
CA LEU A 176 74.85 15.09 -15.12
C LEU A 176 74.21 16.13 -16.08
N GLU A 177 73.85 17.33 -15.54
CA GLU A 177 73.81 18.70 -16.17
C GLU A 177 72.94 18.97 -17.44
N ALA A 178 72.30 20.14 -17.65
CA ALA A 178 72.20 21.42 -16.89
C ALA A 178 70.81 22.13 -17.06
N GLU A 179 70.65 23.30 -16.41
CA GLU A 179 69.45 24.16 -16.22
C GLU A 179 68.97 24.99 -17.46
N PRO A 180 67.81 25.72 -17.46
CA PRO A 180 67.03 26.25 -16.32
C PRO A 180 65.47 26.14 -16.33
N LYS A 181 64.91 26.63 -15.20
CA LYS A 181 63.51 26.77 -14.70
C LYS A 181 62.61 27.73 -15.53
N PRO A 182 61.27 27.86 -15.27
CA PRO A 182 60.51 27.45 -14.06
C PRO A 182 59.12 26.76 -14.29
N GLU A 183 58.29 26.47 -13.26
CA GLU A 183 58.49 25.65 -12.05
C GLU A 183 57.11 25.36 -11.37
N LEU A 184 57.10 24.50 -10.33
CA LEU A 184 56.09 24.33 -9.26
C LEU A 184 54.59 24.08 -9.60
N GLN A 185 54.18 22.82 -9.47
CA GLN A 185 53.12 22.45 -8.51
C GLN A 185 53.56 21.23 -7.69
N VAL A 186 53.27 21.22 -6.38
CA VAL A 186 53.75 20.20 -5.42
C VAL A 186 52.65 19.19 -5.12
N ARG A 187 53.01 17.90 -5.07
CA ARG A 187 52.11 16.82 -4.63
C ARG A 187 52.18 16.67 -3.11
N GLU A 188 51.20 17.23 -2.41
CA GLU A 188 51.19 17.27 -0.94
C GLU A 188 51.03 15.88 -0.28
N LYS A 189 51.41 15.81 1.00
CA LYS A 189 51.14 14.64 1.84
C LYS A 189 49.63 14.47 2.01
N LYS A 190 49.13 13.23 1.95
CA LYS A 190 47.78 12.93 2.46
C LYS A 190 47.77 13.08 3.97
N GLU A 191 47.22 14.18 4.47
CA GLU A 191 46.89 14.33 5.89
C GLU A 191 45.81 13.32 6.31
N TYR A 192 45.85 12.94 7.59
CA TYR A 192 44.77 12.18 8.21
C TYR A 192 43.62 13.14 8.52
N VAL A 193 42.66 13.25 7.61
CA VAL A 193 41.44 14.04 7.83
C VAL A 193 40.62 13.34 8.92
N GLU A 194 40.67 13.87 10.14
CA GLU A 194 39.75 13.47 11.20
C GLU A 194 38.30 13.65 10.75
N SER A 195 37.42 12.71 11.11
CA SER A 195 36.04 12.77 10.66
C SER A 195 35.35 14.00 11.24
N THR A 196 34.44 14.61 10.47
CA THR A 196 33.68 15.79 10.92
C THR A 196 32.99 15.53 12.26
N PHE A 197 32.60 14.27 12.52
CA PHE A 197 32.05 13.83 13.80
C PHE A 197 33.09 13.73 14.93
N SER A 198 34.33 13.25 14.70
CA SER A 198 35.35 13.25 15.76
C SER A 198 35.82 14.68 16.10
N ILE A 199 35.91 15.56 15.09
CA ILE A 199 36.17 16.99 15.28
C ILE A 199 35.01 17.65 16.05
N LEU A 200 33.75 17.34 15.71
CA LEU A 200 32.58 17.83 16.43
C LEU A 200 32.59 17.34 17.89
N ILE A 201 32.79 16.05 18.14
CA ILE A 201 32.83 15.45 19.48
C ILE A 201 33.95 16.06 20.32
N LYS A 202 35.18 16.21 19.79
CA LYS A 202 36.28 16.88 20.50
C LYS A 202 35.95 18.35 20.81
N LYS A 203 35.35 19.07 19.85
CA LYS A 203 34.97 20.48 20.02
C LYS A 203 33.84 20.64 21.04
N LEU A 204 32.91 19.69 21.09
CA LEU A 204 31.86 19.60 22.11
C LEU A 204 32.45 19.21 23.49
N GLU A 205 33.31 18.20 23.60
CA GLU A 205 34.01 17.81 24.84
C GLU A 205 34.75 19.02 25.42
N HIS A 206 35.53 19.73 24.59
CA HIS A 206 36.29 20.92 24.98
C HIS A 206 35.40 22.10 25.39
N GLN A 207 34.33 22.40 24.65
CA GLN A 207 33.41 23.48 25.01
C GLN A 207 32.56 23.15 26.25
N PHE A 208 32.18 21.88 26.43
CA PHE A 208 31.36 21.43 27.56
C PHE A 208 32.15 21.40 28.87
N ALA A 209 33.37 20.86 28.82
CA ALA A 209 34.28 20.78 29.96
C ALA A 209 34.83 22.15 30.41
N GLU A 210 35.12 23.07 29.47
CA GLU A 210 35.65 24.38 29.85
C GLU A 210 34.59 25.42 30.20
N ASN A 211 33.51 25.51 29.41
CA ASN A 211 32.57 26.62 29.48
C ASN A 211 31.16 26.19 29.93
N TRP A 212 30.51 25.27 29.20
CA TRP A 212 29.06 25.06 29.39
C TRP A 212 28.68 24.42 30.73
N THR A 213 29.46 23.49 31.28
CA THR A 213 29.15 22.89 32.60
C THR A 213 29.06 23.93 33.73
N GLY A 214 29.94 24.95 33.71
CA GLY A 214 29.89 26.06 34.66
C GLY A 214 28.77 27.07 34.37
N ILE A 215 28.61 27.47 33.11
CA ILE A 215 27.58 28.44 32.69
C ILE A 215 26.17 27.88 32.96
N LEU A 216 25.92 26.62 32.59
CA LEU A 216 24.62 25.96 32.74
C LEU A 216 24.25 25.77 34.22
N GLY A 217 25.19 25.29 35.05
CA GLY A 217 24.97 25.17 36.50
C GLY A 217 24.64 26.51 37.16
N THR A 218 25.27 27.59 36.70
CA THR A 218 25.00 28.95 37.21
C THR A 218 23.64 29.50 36.71
N ALA A 219 23.29 29.29 35.44
CA ALA A 219 22.04 29.76 34.85
C ALA A 219 20.80 29.06 35.44
N ILE A 220 20.90 27.75 35.68
CA ILE A 220 19.85 26.95 36.34
C ILE A 220 19.60 27.47 37.77
N MET A 221 20.66 27.82 38.51
CA MET A 221 20.56 28.41 39.85
C MET A 221 19.88 29.79 39.84
N VAL A 222 20.20 30.67 38.87
CA VAL A 222 19.61 32.02 38.77
C VAL A 222 18.12 31.97 38.40
N LEU A 223 17.69 31.02 37.56
CA LEU A 223 16.27 30.82 37.24
C LEU A 223 15.43 30.53 38.49
N GLY A 224 15.96 29.78 39.45
CA GLY A 224 15.30 29.53 40.75
C GLY A 224 15.03 30.79 41.57
N VAL A 225 15.81 31.87 41.36
CA VAL A 225 15.63 33.16 42.05
C VAL A 225 14.66 34.07 41.29
N GLY A 226 14.72 34.10 39.95
CA GLY A 226 13.91 34.99 39.12
C GLY A 226 12.40 34.80 39.27
N TYR A 227 11.95 33.56 39.51
CA TYR A 227 10.54 33.23 39.75
C TYR A 227 9.95 33.88 41.02
N LEU A 228 10.78 34.37 41.95
CA LEU A 228 10.34 35.00 43.20
C LEU A 228 9.84 36.44 43.00
N SER A 229 10.33 37.14 41.97
CA SER A 229 10.17 38.60 41.83
C SER A 229 8.93 39.05 41.04
N ILE A 230 8.45 38.24 40.10
CA ILE A 230 7.35 38.61 39.18
C ILE A 230 6.01 38.81 39.91
N TYR A 231 5.87 38.20 41.08
CA TYR A 231 4.71 38.24 41.98
C TYR A 231 4.26 39.67 42.38
N THR A 232 5.12 40.69 42.26
CA THR A 232 4.93 41.99 42.93
C THR A 232 4.20 43.08 42.13
N ALA A 233 4.07 42.98 40.80
CA ALA A 233 3.95 44.17 39.93
C ALA A 233 2.53 44.70 39.56
N LEU A 234 1.43 44.06 39.98
CA LEU A 234 0.10 44.24 39.33
C LEU A 234 -0.88 45.21 40.05
N LYS A 235 -0.56 46.51 40.23
CA LYS A 235 -1.34 47.42 41.13
C LYS A 235 -1.62 48.90 40.69
N VAL A 236 -2.10 49.20 39.46
CA VAL A 236 -2.39 50.61 39.02
C VAL A 236 -3.75 50.78 38.29
N LEU A 237 -4.39 51.96 38.40
CA LEU A 237 -5.75 52.30 37.93
C LEU A 237 -5.92 52.58 36.40
N PRO A 238 -7.17 52.59 35.85
CA PRO A 238 -7.48 52.77 34.41
C PRO A 238 -7.26 54.15 33.77
N ILE A 239 -7.91 55.23 34.24
CA ILE A 239 -8.04 56.48 33.45
C ILE A 239 -6.70 57.13 33.07
N PHE A 240 -5.71 57.05 33.96
CA PHE A 240 -4.35 57.53 33.72
C PHE A 240 -3.66 56.79 32.55
N ARG A 241 -4.03 55.54 32.26
CA ARG A 241 -3.51 54.77 31.12
C ARG A 241 -3.92 55.39 29.78
N ILE A 242 -5.16 55.87 29.64
CA ILE A 242 -5.64 56.53 28.40
C ILE A 242 -5.11 57.95 28.26
N LEU A 243 -5.05 58.73 29.34
CA LEU A 243 -4.47 60.08 29.27
C LEU A 243 -3.00 60.07 28.83
N ILE A 244 -2.22 59.10 29.33
CA ILE A 244 -0.84 58.84 28.87
C ILE A 244 -0.81 58.47 27.37
N LEU A 245 -1.75 57.62 26.91
CA LEU A 245 -1.82 57.16 25.52
C LEU A 245 -2.14 58.31 24.54
N TRP A 246 -3.11 59.17 24.85
CA TRP A 246 -3.41 60.37 24.04
C TRP A 246 -2.29 61.41 24.07
N PHE A 247 -1.60 61.58 25.21
CA PHE A 247 -0.43 62.45 25.32
C PHE A 247 0.70 62.00 24.38
N TYR A 248 1.00 60.69 24.33
CA TYR A 248 1.94 60.14 23.36
C TYR A 248 1.46 60.32 21.90
N ALA A 249 0.17 60.18 21.61
CA ALA A 249 -0.37 60.41 20.26
C ALA A 249 -0.14 61.84 19.77
N GLY A 250 -0.35 62.84 20.64
CA GLY A 250 -0.09 64.25 20.37
C GLY A 250 1.39 64.53 20.08
N ILE A 251 2.30 63.98 20.89
CA ILE A 251 3.75 64.12 20.71
C ILE A 251 4.21 63.54 19.37
N LEU A 252 3.75 62.32 19.03
CA LEU A 252 4.07 61.66 17.77
C LEU A 252 3.60 62.49 16.57
N SER A 253 2.35 62.98 16.58
CA SER A 253 1.82 63.81 15.50
C SER A 253 2.55 65.15 15.36
N GLY A 254 2.80 65.84 16.48
CA GLY A 254 3.48 67.13 16.51
C GLY A 254 4.90 67.09 15.95
N SER A 255 5.62 65.98 16.15
CA SER A 255 7.00 65.80 15.65
C SER A 255 7.15 66.00 14.13
N TYR A 256 6.10 65.74 13.35
CA TYR A 256 6.09 65.97 11.90
C TYR A 256 6.43 67.42 11.53
N PHE A 257 5.94 68.41 12.28
CA PHE A 257 6.16 69.81 11.96
C PHE A 257 7.63 70.24 12.12
N PHE A 258 8.40 69.55 12.97
CA PHE A 258 9.84 69.74 13.14
C PHE A 258 10.67 68.90 12.15
N LEU A 259 10.17 67.72 11.75
CA LEU A 259 10.89 66.81 10.84
C LEU A 259 10.65 67.12 9.35
N LYS A 260 9.52 67.74 8.97
CA LYS A 260 9.20 68.09 7.57
C LYS A 260 10.19 69.07 6.93
N THR A 261 10.93 69.85 7.74
CA THR A 261 11.92 70.84 7.29
C THR A 261 13.29 70.22 7.01
N LYS A 262 13.48 68.93 7.32
CA LYS A 262 14.74 68.21 7.14
C LYS A 262 14.54 67.09 6.13
N GLU A 263 15.05 67.26 4.92
CA GLU A 263 14.85 66.36 3.77
C GLU A 263 15.08 64.87 4.11
N LYS A 264 16.21 64.54 4.77
CA LYS A 264 16.53 63.17 5.22
C LYS A 264 15.51 62.56 6.20
N TRP A 265 14.74 63.38 6.92
CA TRP A 265 13.77 62.97 7.93
C TRP A 265 12.31 63.08 7.48
N PHE A 266 12.05 63.58 6.26
CA PHE A 266 10.70 63.79 5.75
C PHE A 266 9.84 62.51 5.77
N LYS A 267 10.42 61.38 5.34
CA LYS A 267 9.75 60.06 5.42
C LYS A 267 9.41 59.66 6.86
N THR A 268 10.36 59.80 7.79
CA THR A 268 10.17 59.50 9.21
C THR A 268 9.09 60.39 9.84
N GLY A 269 9.06 61.67 9.49
CA GLY A 269 8.01 62.60 9.90
C GLY A 269 6.62 62.18 9.41
N LEU A 270 6.48 61.72 8.16
CA LEU A 270 5.21 61.20 7.65
C LEU A 270 4.74 59.98 8.44
N TRP A 271 5.64 59.02 8.72
CA TRP A 271 5.32 57.87 9.57
C TRP A 271 4.89 58.28 10.98
N LEU A 272 5.57 59.24 11.61
CA LEU A 272 5.23 59.72 12.97
C LEU A 272 3.88 60.46 13.00
N ARG A 273 3.55 61.25 11.97
CA ARG A 273 2.22 61.86 11.81
C ARG A 273 1.12 60.82 11.76
N ASN A 274 1.36 59.76 10.98
CA ASN A 274 0.37 58.71 10.75
C ASN A 274 0.23 57.80 11.98
N ALA A 275 1.32 57.53 12.70
CA ALA A 275 1.31 56.87 14.00
C ALA A 275 0.57 57.70 15.06
N GLY A 276 0.72 59.03 15.06
CA GLY A 276 -0.05 59.93 15.91
C GLY A 276 -1.56 59.90 15.62
N ALA A 277 -1.96 59.94 14.35
CA ALA A 277 -3.37 59.80 13.95
C ALA A 277 -3.94 58.42 14.31
N ALA A 278 -3.16 57.35 14.12
CA ALA A 278 -3.51 55.98 14.49
C ALA A 278 -3.70 55.82 16.01
N LEU A 279 -2.76 56.33 16.81
CA LEU A 279 -2.82 56.23 18.27
C LEU A 279 -3.92 57.11 18.87
N PHE A 280 -4.24 58.25 18.24
CA PHE A 280 -5.42 59.05 18.58
C PHE A 280 -6.72 58.28 18.34
N LEU A 281 -6.88 57.66 17.16
CA LEU A 281 -8.03 56.82 16.81
C LEU A 281 -8.18 55.63 17.78
N PHE A 282 -7.08 54.93 18.12
CA PHE A 282 -7.10 53.87 19.13
C PHE A 282 -7.47 54.38 20.52
N GLY A 283 -7.05 55.59 20.90
CA GLY A 283 -7.46 56.21 22.16
C GLY A 283 -8.95 56.58 22.19
N CYS A 284 -9.52 57.05 21.07
CA CYS A 284 -10.96 57.28 20.93
C CYS A 284 -11.78 55.98 21.11
N PHE A 285 -11.27 54.87 20.56
CA PHE A 285 -11.84 53.54 20.79
C PHE A 285 -11.66 53.07 22.25
N GLY A 286 -10.46 53.17 22.81
CA GLY A 286 -10.15 52.74 24.18
C GLY A 286 -10.89 53.52 25.26
N ALA A 287 -11.16 54.80 25.03
CA ALA A 287 -11.96 55.65 25.92
C ALA A 287 -13.46 55.27 25.96
N SER A 288 -13.95 54.55 24.95
CA SER A 288 -15.38 54.24 24.78
C SER A 288 -15.73 52.75 24.89
N GLN A 289 -14.88 51.83 24.41
CA GLN A 289 -15.27 50.43 24.17
C GLN A 289 -14.44 49.36 24.92
N ILE A 290 -13.30 49.69 25.55
CA ILE A 290 -12.43 48.71 26.23
C ILE A 290 -12.66 48.78 27.75
N PRO A 291 -13.31 47.79 28.42
CA PRO A 291 -13.71 47.90 29.83
C PRO A 291 -12.60 48.25 30.84
N ALA A 292 -11.34 47.88 30.56
CA ALA A 292 -10.18 48.19 31.40
C ALA A 292 -9.60 49.61 31.18
N LEU A 293 -10.24 50.44 30.34
CA LEU A 293 -9.79 51.76 29.87
C LEU A 293 -10.94 52.76 29.62
N THR A 294 -12.17 52.29 29.39
CA THR A 294 -13.37 53.10 29.09
C THR A 294 -13.70 54.08 30.23
N PHE A 295 -14.11 55.29 29.84
CA PHE A 295 -14.75 56.28 30.71
C PHE A 295 -15.91 57.04 30.04
N ILE A 296 -16.18 56.78 28.74
CA ILE A 296 -17.30 57.36 27.99
C ILE A 296 -18.39 56.30 27.83
N HIS A 297 -19.56 56.53 28.45
CA HIS A 297 -20.65 55.55 28.52
C HIS A 297 -21.89 55.89 27.66
N ASN A 298 -21.87 57.01 26.91
CA ASN A 298 -22.98 57.43 26.06
C ASN A 298 -22.77 56.93 24.61
N ILE A 299 -23.68 56.09 24.12
CA ILE A 299 -23.56 55.42 22.82
C ILE A 299 -23.45 56.41 21.63
N PRO A 300 -24.39 57.36 21.40
CA PRO A 300 -24.25 58.36 20.33
C PRO A 300 -22.94 59.16 20.38
N LEU A 301 -22.47 59.56 21.56
CA LEU A 301 -21.21 60.29 21.70
C LEU A 301 -19.99 59.40 21.44
N ALA A 302 -20.02 58.13 21.87
CA ALA A 302 -18.96 57.16 21.59
C ALA A 302 -18.79 56.90 20.08
N TYR A 303 -19.88 56.61 19.36
CA TYR A 303 -19.84 56.43 17.91
C TYR A 303 -19.49 57.71 17.16
N SER A 304 -19.92 58.89 17.64
CA SER A 304 -19.51 60.18 17.07
C SER A 304 -18.00 60.42 17.24
N LEU A 305 -17.44 60.11 18.41
CA LEU A 305 -15.99 60.24 18.69
C LEU A 305 -15.16 59.29 17.82
N ILE A 306 -15.62 58.05 17.62
CA ILE A 306 -15.00 57.09 16.71
C ILE A 306 -15.09 57.59 15.26
N GLY A 307 -16.24 58.10 14.81
CA GLY A 307 -16.44 58.67 13.49
C GLY A 307 -15.53 59.89 13.20
N ILE A 308 -15.37 60.80 14.18
CA ILE A 308 -14.42 61.92 14.11
C ILE A 308 -12.98 61.40 14.02
N GLY A 309 -12.63 60.38 14.81
CA GLY A 309 -11.33 59.71 14.73
C GLY A 309 -11.07 59.15 13.32
N ILE A 310 -12.04 58.43 12.74
CA ILE A 310 -11.95 57.85 11.39
C ILE A 310 -11.78 58.96 10.34
N ALA A 311 -12.58 60.02 10.41
CA ALA A 311 -12.48 61.14 9.47
C ALA A 311 -11.10 61.81 9.50
N ILE A 312 -10.54 62.08 10.69
CA ILE A 312 -9.18 62.63 10.86
C ILE A 312 -8.13 61.65 10.31
N ASN A 313 -8.27 60.37 10.62
CA ASN A 313 -7.35 59.30 10.22
C ASN A 313 -7.30 59.16 8.67
N LEU A 314 -8.45 59.14 7.99
CA LEU A 314 -8.54 59.11 6.52
C LEU A 314 -8.00 60.41 5.88
N TYR A 315 -8.32 61.58 6.44
CA TYR A 315 -7.86 62.88 5.95
C TYR A 315 -6.32 62.99 6.00
N VAL A 316 -5.71 62.57 7.11
CA VAL A 316 -4.25 62.51 7.27
C VAL A 316 -3.58 61.60 6.24
N GLY A 317 -4.21 60.47 5.90
CA GLY A 317 -3.76 59.57 4.83
C GLY A 317 -3.87 60.17 3.43
N TYR A 318 -5.02 60.78 3.10
CA TYR A 318 -5.29 61.36 1.79
C TYR A 318 -4.31 62.48 1.41
N ILE A 319 -3.97 63.37 2.35
CA ILE A 319 -3.04 64.49 2.13
C ILE A 319 -1.66 64.04 1.58
N ILE A 320 -1.23 62.81 1.90
CA ILE A 320 0.10 62.30 1.50
C ILE A 320 0.14 61.96 0.00
N LYS A 321 -1.03 61.76 -0.64
CA LYS A 321 -1.15 61.31 -2.04
C LYS A 321 -0.36 60.03 -2.33
N GLN A 322 -0.24 59.14 -1.34
CA GLN A 322 0.44 57.86 -1.46
C GLN A 322 -0.49 56.72 -1.09
N GLN A 323 -0.60 55.76 -2.01
CA GLN A 323 -1.50 54.62 -1.95
C GLN A 323 -1.36 53.79 -0.66
N THR A 324 -0.13 53.54 -0.22
CA THR A 324 0.19 52.75 0.98
C THR A 324 -0.39 53.35 2.25
N PHE A 325 -0.28 54.66 2.43
CA PHE A 325 -0.78 55.32 3.63
C PHE A 325 -2.31 55.43 3.64
N LEU A 326 -2.96 55.77 2.52
CA LEU A 326 -4.42 55.78 2.48
C LEU A 326 -5.01 54.38 2.73
N SER A 327 -4.39 53.31 2.19
CA SER A 327 -4.75 51.91 2.52
C SER A 327 -4.62 51.62 4.01
N LEU A 328 -3.50 51.99 4.64
CA LEU A 328 -3.25 51.75 6.06
C LEU A 328 -4.30 52.44 6.95
N HIS A 329 -4.64 53.70 6.64
CA HIS A 329 -5.66 54.43 7.40
C HIS A 329 -7.08 53.86 7.21
N VAL A 330 -7.41 53.31 6.04
CA VAL A 330 -8.69 52.59 5.85
C VAL A 330 -8.71 51.28 6.64
N ILE A 331 -7.67 50.43 6.55
CA ILE A 331 -7.58 49.17 7.32
C ILE A 331 -7.74 49.44 8.82
N LEU A 332 -7.04 50.46 9.35
CA LEU A 332 -7.08 50.78 10.77
C LEU A 332 -8.46 51.24 11.25
N SER A 333 -9.20 51.92 10.38
CA SER A 333 -10.58 52.34 10.65
C SER A 333 -11.52 51.13 10.71
N PHE A 334 -11.37 50.16 9.81
CA PHE A 334 -12.12 48.90 9.88
C PHE A 334 -11.76 48.04 11.09
N LEU A 335 -10.46 47.91 11.42
CA LEU A 335 -10.00 47.14 12.57
C LEU A 335 -10.72 47.58 13.84
N ILE A 336 -10.84 48.89 14.07
CA ILE A 336 -11.50 49.44 15.26
C ILE A 336 -13.02 49.22 15.22
N LEU A 337 -13.67 49.31 14.06
CA LEU A 337 -15.09 48.98 13.92
C LEU A 337 -15.37 47.48 14.21
N CYS A 338 -14.43 46.58 13.94
CA CYS A 338 -14.54 45.14 14.23
C CYS A 338 -14.24 44.75 15.70
N VAL A 339 -13.77 45.67 16.56
CA VAL A 339 -13.57 45.39 18.00
C VAL A 339 -14.68 46.06 18.86
N ILE A 340 -15.63 46.76 18.23
CA ILE A 340 -16.84 47.25 18.92
C ILE A 340 -17.74 46.05 19.26
N PRO A 341 -18.15 45.85 20.53
CA PRO A 341 -18.97 44.70 20.92
C PRO A 341 -20.42 44.76 20.40
N GLU A 342 -20.96 45.96 20.18
CA GLU A 342 -22.36 46.17 19.75
C GLU A 342 -22.50 46.28 18.23
N LYS A 343 -23.31 45.39 17.65
CA LYS A 343 -23.52 45.29 16.19
C LYS A 343 -24.77 46.07 15.74
N LEU A 344 -24.70 47.39 15.91
CA LEU A 344 -25.77 48.32 15.55
C LEU A 344 -25.72 48.68 14.05
N LEU A 345 -26.87 49.04 13.46
CA LEU A 345 -26.94 49.54 12.07
C LEU A 345 -26.00 50.74 11.83
N ILE A 346 -25.78 51.59 12.84
CA ILE A 346 -24.89 52.75 12.73
C ILE A 346 -23.42 52.34 12.53
N THR A 347 -22.99 51.20 13.10
CA THR A 347 -21.68 50.59 12.86
C THR A 347 -21.53 50.17 11.40
N PHE A 348 -22.56 49.54 10.83
CA PHE A 348 -22.59 49.11 9.43
C PHE A 348 -22.59 50.30 8.45
N LEU A 349 -23.41 51.32 8.70
CA LEU A 349 -23.45 52.52 7.87
C LEU A 349 -22.12 53.29 7.93
N LEU A 350 -21.50 53.40 9.10
CA LEU A 350 -20.18 54.04 9.25
C LEU A 350 -19.08 53.25 8.52
N ALA A 351 -19.15 51.92 8.50
CA ALA A 351 -18.26 51.05 7.71
C ALA A 351 -18.45 51.20 6.20
N SER A 352 -19.70 51.25 5.71
CA SER A 352 -20.03 51.47 4.29
C SER A 352 -19.60 52.86 3.82
N LEU A 353 -19.80 53.89 4.64
CA LEU A 353 -19.29 55.26 4.40
C LEU A 353 -17.75 55.29 4.38
N THR A 354 -17.09 54.54 5.26
CA THR A 354 -15.62 54.41 5.29
C THR A 354 -15.08 53.74 4.02
N ALA A 355 -15.72 52.66 3.55
CA ALA A 355 -15.38 52.00 2.28
C ALA A 355 -15.56 52.95 1.07
N THR A 356 -16.74 53.57 0.97
CA THR A 356 -17.10 54.48 -0.13
C THR A 356 -16.17 55.70 -0.16
N ALA A 357 -15.82 56.27 0.99
CA ALA A 357 -14.84 57.35 1.08
C ALA A 357 -13.45 56.92 0.59
N GLY A 358 -12.95 55.76 1.02
CA GLY A 358 -11.66 55.22 0.55
C GLY A 358 -11.62 55.06 -0.98
N ILE A 359 -12.65 54.44 -1.55
CA ILE A 359 -12.78 54.27 -3.01
C ILE A 359 -12.79 55.63 -3.73
N ILE A 360 -13.67 56.56 -3.35
CA ILE A 360 -13.85 57.84 -4.03
C ILE A 360 -12.62 58.75 -3.92
N LEU A 361 -11.91 58.74 -2.79
CA LEU A 361 -10.67 59.51 -2.61
C LEU A 361 -9.55 59.08 -3.57
N SER A 362 -9.63 57.89 -4.17
CA SER A 362 -8.69 57.40 -5.19
C SER A 362 -9.08 57.73 -6.64
N TYR A 363 -10.23 58.38 -6.90
CA TYR A 363 -10.82 58.52 -8.26
C TYR A 363 -9.89 59.07 -9.35
N LYS A 364 -8.97 59.98 -9.00
CA LYS A 364 -8.03 60.60 -9.95
C LYS A 364 -6.85 59.70 -10.35
N GLU A 365 -6.63 58.61 -9.60
CA GLU A 365 -5.42 57.78 -9.67
C GLU A 365 -5.74 56.33 -10.08
N LYS A 366 -4.71 55.55 -10.46
CA LYS A 366 -4.85 54.12 -10.79
C LYS A 366 -4.41 53.20 -9.64
N TRP A 367 -4.98 53.41 -8.45
CA TRP A 367 -4.58 52.74 -7.22
C TRP A 367 -5.30 51.39 -6.99
N GLU A 368 -5.17 50.43 -7.90
CA GLU A 368 -5.96 49.18 -7.85
C GLU A 368 -5.71 48.32 -6.58
N TYR A 369 -4.48 48.25 -6.06
CA TYR A 369 -4.23 47.61 -4.74
C TYR A 369 -4.92 48.34 -3.56
N HIS A 370 -5.27 49.62 -3.69
CA HIS A 370 -6.02 50.32 -2.65
C HIS A 370 -7.48 49.89 -2.70
N LEU A 371 -8.09 49.92 -3.89
CA LEU A 371 -9.45 49.41 -4.10
C LEU A 371 -9.58 47.96 -3.59
N LEU A 372 -8.63 47.08 -3.92
CA LEU A 372 -8.59 45.69 -3.42
C LEU A 372 -8.59 45.62 -1.89
N ILE A 373 -7.74 46.42 -1.23
CA ILE A 373 -7.62 46.46 0.23
C ILE A 373 -8.91 46.99 0.87
N VAL A 374 -9.48 48.08 0.34
CA VAL A 374 -10.71 48.69 0.87
C VAL A 374 -11.89 47.72 0.80
N ILE A 375 -12.05 47.03 -0.34
CA ILE A 375 -13.16 46.09 -0.56
C ILE A 375 -12.96 44.82 0.26
N SER A 376 -11.74 44.26 0.31
CA SER A 376 -11.43 43.10 1.15
C SER A 376 -11.68 43.39 2.64
N ALA A 377 -11.29 44.58 3.12
CA ALA A 377 -11.55 44.99 4.50
C ALA A 377 -13.05 45.18 4.79
N PHE A 378 -13.82 45.69 3.83
CA PHE A 378 -15.28 45.80 3.97
C PHE A 378 -15.99 44.43 3.95
N ILE A 379 -15.54 43.47 3.13
CA ILE A 379 -16.03 42.08 3.16
C ILE A 379 -15.77 41.43 4.52
N ILE A 380 -14.55 41.58 5.07
CA ILE A 380 -14.20 41.04 6.39
C ILE A 380 -15.07 41.67 7.48
N PHE A 381 -15.35 42.98 7.38
CA PHE A 381 -16.28 43.67 8.28
C PHE A 381 -17.72 43.15 8.14
N ASP A 382 -18.26 42.95 6.93
CA ASP A 382 -19.64 42.47 6.72
C ASP A 382 -19.85 41.03 7.24
N ILE A 383 -18.88 40.15 7.00
CA ILE A 383 -18.84 38.79 7.57
C ILE A 383 -18.80 38.86 9.11
N TRP A 384 -17.93 39.69 9.68
CA TRP A 384 -17.87 39.86 11.14
C TRP A 384 -19.17 40.44 11.70
N PHE A 385 -19.77 41.43 11.03
CA PHE A 385 -20.99 42.10 11.46
C PHE A 385 -22.20 41.15 11.49
N THR A 386 -22.28 40.22 10.54
CA THR A 386 -23.39 39.25 10.43
C THR A 386 -23.23 38.01 11.33
N GLN A 387 -22.03 37.74 11.85
CA GLN A 387 -21.80 36.69 12.85
C GLN A 387 -22.26 37.09 14.26
N GLY A 388 -23.54 36.91 14.60
CA GLY A 388 -24.04 37.16 15.95
C GLY A 388 -25.55 36.91 16.15
N THR A 389 -26.02 37.14 17.37
CA THR A 389 -27.46 37.01 17.76
C THR A 389 -28.29 38.27 17.48
N SER A 390 -27.65 39.38 17.12
CA SER A 390 -28.27 40.68 16.83
C SER A 390 -28.77 40.76 15.38
N ILE A 391 -29.98 40.26 15.14
CA ILE A 391 -30.62 40.29 13.81
C ILE A 391 -31.14 41.72 13.54
N LEU A 392 -30.65 42.35 12.47
CA LEU A 392 -31.21 43.61 11.95
C LEU A 392 -32.66 43.41 11.48
N SER A 393 -33.51 44.43 11.67
CA SER A 393 -34.91 44.34 11.23
C SER A 393 -35.04 44.34 9.70
N PRO A 394 -36.16 43.83 9.12
CA PRO A 394 -36.34 43.80 7.66
C PRO A 394 -36.22 45.17 6.97
N SER A 395 -36.58 46.26 7.64
CA SER A 395 -36.38 47.63 7.12
C SER A 395 -34.93 48.11 7.25
N GLN A 396 -34.20 47.67 8.27
CA GLN A 396 -32.77 47.97 8.45
C GLN A 396 -31.91 47.20 7.42
N ASN A 397 -32.28 45.96 7.07
CA ASN A 397 -31.63 45.18 6.03
C ASN A 397 -31.68 45.87 4.66
N ILE A 398 -32.76 46.61 4.34
CA ILE A 398 -32.83 47.41 3.11
C ILE A 398 -31.74 48.50 3.11
N PHE A 399 -31.49 49.17 4.24
CA PHE A 399 -30.40 50.15 4.36
C PHE A 399 -29.01 49.49 4.31
N ALA A 400 -28.84 48.28 4.84
CA ALA A 400 -27.59 47.53 4.72
C ALA A 400 -27.30 47.14 3.25
N ILE A 401 -28.31 46.60 2.54
CA ILE A 401 -28.25 46.29 1.10
C ILE A 401 -27.91 47.55 0.28
N LEU A 402 -28.54 48.69 0.57
CA LEU A 402 -28.20 49.97 -0.08
C LEU A 402 -26.74 50.39 0.18
N GLY A 403 -26.20 50.13 1.39
CA GLY A 403 -24.80 50.35 1.71
C GLY A 403 -23.83 49.45 0.93
N ILE A 404 -24.20 48.18 0.70
CA ILE A 404 -23.42 47.24 -0.13
C ILE A 404 -23.45 47.64 -1.61
N ILE A 405 -24.63 48.02 -2.12
CA ILE A 405 -24.82 48.52 -3.48
C ILE A 405 -23.99 49.79 -3.71
N LEU A 406 -23.99 50.73 -2.75
CA LEU A 406 -23.20 51.97 -2.81
C LEU A 406 -21.70 51.70 -2.95
N VAL A 407 -21.14 50.79 -2.13
CA VAL A 407 -19.72 50.42 -2.20
C VAL A 407 -19.40 49.71 -3.51
N SER A 408 -20.23 48.74 -3.92
CA SER A 408 -19.98 47.93 -5.11
C SER A 408 -20.08 48.72 -6.42
N ILE A 409 -21.10 49.57 -6.58
CA ILE A 409 -21.23 50.47 -7.73
C ILE A 409 -20.05 51.46 -7.78
N SER A 410 -19.63 51.98 -6.62
CA SER A 410 -18.46 52.87 -6.54
C SER A 410 -17.19 52.19 -7.07
N CYS A 411 -16.95 50.91 -6.75
CA CYS A 411 -15.84 50.15 -7.33
C CYS A 411 -16.02 49.92 -8.84
N MET A 412 -17.18 49.42 -9.29
CA MET A 412 -17.43 49.17 -10.72
C MET A 412 -17.16 50.42 -11.57
N TYR A 413 -17.57 51.59 -11.09
CA TYR A 413 -17.33 52.86 -11.77
C TYR A 413 -15.83 53.21 -11.91
N MET A 414 -14.96 52.80 -10.96
CA MET A 414 -13.51 52.96 -11.09
C MET A 414 -12.91 52.09 -12.21
N GLN A 415 -13.51 50.94 -12.48
CA GLN A 415 -12.91 49.92 -13.35
C GLN A 415 -13.45 49.97 -14.79
N TYR A 416 -14.64 50.57 -14.97
CA TYR A 416 -15.16 50.94 -16.30
C TYR A 416 -14.61 52.28 -16.86
N ARG A 417 -13.60 52.89 -16.21
CA ARG A 417 -12.87 54.08 -16.70
C ARG A 417 -12.20 53.83 -18.07
N SER A 418 -12.09 54.86 -18.90
CA SER A 418 -11.47 54.79 -20.24
C SER A 418 -10.00 54.34 -20.23
N ILE A 419 -9.32 54.47 -19.09
CA ILE A 419 -7.95 54.01 -18.82
C ILE A 419 -7.76 52.50 -19.11
N TYR A 420 -8.84 51.69 -19.07
CA TYR A 420 -8.80 50.25 -19.31
C TYR A 420 -9.07 49.83 -20.78
N THR A 421 -9.33 50.77 -21.67
CA THR A 421 -9.62 50.51 -23.10
C THR A 421 -8.44 49.81 -23.78
N ASN A 422 -8.70 48.75 -24.55
CA ASN A 422 -7.69 47.91 -25.23
C ASN A 422 -6.67 47.20 -24.31
N THR A 423 -6.87 47.17 -22.98
CA THR A 423 -6.01 46.38 -22.08
C THR A 423 -6.26 44.87 -22.27
N ARG A 424 -5.22 44.10 -22.64
CA ARG A 424 -5.35 42.64 -22.85
C ARG A 424 -5.76 41.92 -21.56
N PHE A 425 -5.01 42.15 -20.49
CA PHE A 425 -5.26 41.61 -19.15
C PHE A 425 -4.55 42.49 -18.10
N ASP A 426 -5.30 43.00 -17.12
CA ASP A 426 -4.73 43.67 -15.94
C ASP A 426 -5.02 42.80 -14.72
N ARG A 427 -3.98 42.09 -14.22
CA ARG A 427 -4.13 41.11 -13.14
C ARG A 427 -4.68 41.71 -11.85
N ILE A 428 -4.35 42.97 -11.54
CA ILE A 428 -4.74 43.58 -10.27
C ILE A 428 -6.19 44.08 -10.38
N ALA A 429 -6.52 44.79 -11.47
CA ALA A 429 -7.90 45.22 -11.72
C ALA A 429 -8.87 44.03 -11.83
N PHE A 430 -8.45 42.93 -12.47
CA PHE A 430 -9.21 41.67 -12.52
C PHE A 430 -9.51 41.12 -11.12
N ILE A 431 -8.50 41.01 -10.25
CA ILE A 431 -8.69 40.50 -8.87
C ILE A 431 -9.61 41.44 -8.09
N THR A 432 -9.41 42.76 -8.17
CA THR A 432 -10.29 43.76 -7.54
C THR A 432 -11.74 43.65 -8.03
N HIS A 433 -11.96 43.43 -9.33
CA HIS A 433 -13.32 43.30 -9.87
C HIS A 433 -14.00 42.00 -9.43
N LEU A 434 -13.26 40.89 -9.43
CA LEU A 434 -13.74 39.60 -8.90
C LEU A 434 -14.11 39.70 -7.42
N VAL A 435 -13.26 40.34 -6.60
CA VAL A 435 -13.53 40.55 -5.17
C VAL A 435 -14.73 41.50 -4.96
N ASN A 436 -14.94 42.48 -5.85
CA ASN A 436 -16.14 43.33 -5.82
C ASN A 436 -17.43 42.57 -6.17
N TRP A 437 -17.37 41.61 -7.09
CA TRP A 437 -18.49 40.71 -7.36
C TRP A 437 -18.75 39.75 -6.19
N VAL A 438 -17.71 39.28 -5.49
CA VAL A 438 -17.86 38.50 -4.24
C VAL A 438 -18.55 39.34 -3.16
N LEU A 439 -18.15 40.61 -2.96
CA LEU A 439 -18.86 41.53 -2.04
C LEU A 439 -20.35 41.65 -2.40
N PHE A 440 -20.65 41.88 -3.69
CA PHE A 440 -22.03 42.07 -4.14
C PHE A 440 -22.90 40.82 -3.94
N ALA A 441 -22.38 39.64 -4.29
CA ALA A 441 -23.09 38.38 -4.11
C ALA A 441 -23.26 38.02 -2.62
N LEU A 442 -22.18 38.10 -1.83
CA LEU A 442 -22.19 37.74 -0.42
C LEU A 442 -23.09 38.66 0.40
N GLY A 443 -22.97 39.98 0.22
CA GLY A 443 -23.79 40.96 0.94
C GLY A 443 -25.28 40.86 0.59
N LEU A 444 -25.63 40.54 -0.67
CA LEU A 444 -27.02 40.24 -1.02
C LEU A 444 -27.52 38.95 -0.36
N ILE A 445 -26.70 37.90 -0.27
CA ILE A 445 -27.08 36.65 0.41
C ILE A 445 -27.29 36.87 1.91
N LEU A 446 -26.36 37.58 2.57
CA LEU A 446 -26.39 37.81 4.02
C LEU A 446 -27.55 38.70 4.48
N HIS A 447 -27.91 39.74 3.72
CA HIS A 447 -28.92 40.72 4.16
C HIS A 447 -30.30 40.52 3.51
N SER A 448 -30.46 39.66 2.50
CA SER A 448 -31.75 39.35 1.85
C SER A 448 -32.46 38.10 2.42
N THR A 449 -32.02 37.59 3.57
CA THR A 449 -32.57 36.39 4.20
C THR A 449 -34.07 36.52 4.52
N GLY A 450 -34.88 35.56 4.05
CA GLY A 450 -36.29 35.41 4.42
C GLY A 450 -37.32 35.82 3.36
N SER A 451 -36.92 36.44 2.23
CA SER A 451 -37.87 36.89 1.20
C SER A 451 -37.80 36.08 -0.10
N LYS A 452 -38.96 35.66 -0.63
CA LYS A 452 -39.10 35.06 -1.97
C LYS A 452 -38.65 35.99 -3.12
N ILE A 453 -38.47 37.29 -2.84
CA ILE A 453 -38.05 38.30 -3.81
C ILE A 453 -36.58 38.12 -4.27
N LYS A 454 -35.73 37.43 -3.48
CA LYS A 454 -34.29 37.26 -3.77
C LYS A 454 -34.00 36.66 -5.15
N ILE A 455 -34.86 35.78 -5.66
CA ILE A 455 -34.73 35.17 -7.00
C ILE A 455 -34.84 36.24 -8.10
N PHE A 456 -35.81 37.14 -8.00
CA PHE A 456 -35.97 38.24 -8.96
C PHE A 456 -34.80 39.24 -8.89
N VAL A 457 -34.25 39.46 -7.69
CA VAL A 457 -33.05 40.31 -7.50
C VAL A 457 -31.82 39.68 -8.16
N LEU A 458 -31.56 38.39 -7.94
CA LEU A 458 -30.45 37.66 -8.56
C LEU A 458 -30.61 37.56 -10.09
N PHE A 459 -31.82 37.30 -10.58
CA PHE A 459 -32.10 37.23 -12.02
C PHE A 459 -31.95 38.60 -12.71
N THR A 460 -32.41 39.67 -12.06
CA THR A 460 -32.19 41.04 -12.54
C THR A 460 -30.71 41.41 -12.51
N ALA A 461 -29.97 41.00 -11.47
CA ALA A 461 -28.52 41.16 -11.40
C ALA A 461 -27.80 40.38 -12.52
N ALA A 462 -28.25 39.17 -12.87
CA ALA A 462 -27.71 38.38 -13.99
C ALA A 462 -27.87 39.11 -15.33
N ILE A 463 -29.05 39.73 -15.56
CA ILE A 463 -29.35 40.55 -16.76
C ILE A 463 -28.54 41.85 -16.79
N LEU A 464 -28.38 42.53 -15.65
CA LEU A 464 -27.53 43.72 -15.54
C LEU A 464 -26.04 43.39 -15.77
N CYS A 465 -25.57 42.26 -15.24
CA CYS A 465 -24.23 41.72 -15.48
C CYS A 465 -24.02 41.34 -16.97
N LEU A 466 -25.02 40.74 -17.63
CA LEU A 466 -25.00 40.49 -19.08
C LEU A 466 -24.96 41.79 -19.89
N SER A 467 -25.66 42.83 -19.42
CA SER A 467 -25.65 44.16 -20.03
C SER A 467 -24.30 44.86 -19.87
N ALA A 468 -23.67 44.72 -18.69
CA ALA A 468 -22.32 45.19 -18.39
C ALA A 468 -21.26 44.46 -19.24
N THR A 469 -21.41 43.14 -19.43
CA THR A 469 -20.62 42.30 -20.34
C THR A 469 -20.68 42.85 -21.77
N LEU A 470 -21.88 43.13 -22.30
CA LEU A 470 -22.06 43.73 -23.63
C LEU A 470 -21.49 45.15 -23.74
N PHE A 471 -21.48 45.92 -22.64
CA PHE A 471 -20.86 47.25 -22.58
C PHE A 471 -19.33 47.18 -22.54
N ALA A 472 -18.74 46.22 -21.82
CA ALA A 472 -17.29 45.94 -21.84
C ALA A 472 -16.83 45.53 -23.25
N ARG A 473 -17.64 44.72 -23.96
CA ARG A 473 -17.41 44.38 -25.38
C ARG A 473 -17.42 45.62 -26.28
N LYS A 474 -18.40 46.52 -26.12
CA LYS A 474 -18.45 47.82 -26.84
C LYS A 474 -17.23 48.70 -26.55
N LYS A 475 -16.71 48.70 -25.31
CA LYS A 475 -15.50 49.42 -24.89
C LYS A 475 -14.17 48.69 -25.22
N LYS A 476 -14.19 47.52 -25.87
CA LYS A 476 -12.99 46.71 -26.17
C LYS A 476 -12.14 46.40 -24.92
N ILE A 477 -12.77 46.03 -23.82
CA ILE A 477 -12.10 45.56 -22.59
C ILE A 477 -12.29 44.03 -22.49
N THR A 478 -11.30 43.27 -22.97
CA THR A 478 -11.43 41.82 -23.20
C THR A 478 -11.53 41.01 -21.90
N TRP A 479 -10.67 41.27 -20.93
CA TRP A 479 -10.68 40.55 -19.65
C TRP A 479 -11.99 40.73 -18.87
N LEU A 480 -12.56 41.95 -18.94
CA LEU A 480 -13.82 42.32 -18.28
C LEU A 480 -15.03 41.68 -18.97
N TYR A 481 -15.02 41.58 -20.31
CA TYR A 481 -16.02 40.84 -21.07
C TYR A 481 -16.07 39.35 -20.69
N HIS A 482 -14.92 38.68 -20.52
CA HIS A 482 -14.90 37.28 -20.09
C HIS A 482 -15.34 37.12 -18.62
N LEU A 483 -14.87 37.99 -17.72
CA LEU A 483 -15.19 37.93 -16.30
C LEU A 483 -16.69 38.13 -16.03
N ASP A 484 -17.27 39.22 -16.54
CA ASP A 484 -18.71 39.50 -16.32
C ASP A 484 -19.60 38.49 -17.06
N GLY A 485 -19.13 37.93 -18.18
CA GLY A 485 -19.82 36.82 -18.85
C GLY A 485 -19.93 35.57 -17.97
N MET A 486 -18.86 35.22 -17.24
CA MET A 486 -18.88 34.10 -16.28
C MET A 486 -19.71 34.42 -15.03
N VAL A 487 -19.64 35.65 -14.51
CA VAL A 487 -20.46 36.07 -13.35
C VAL A 487 -21.95 36.11 -13.71
N SER A 488 -22.32 36.56 -14.90
CA SER A 488 -23.71 36.52 -15.39
C SER A 488 -24.25 35.09 -15.44
N PHE A 489 -23.48 34.14 -15.97
CA PHE A 489 -23.84 32.71 -15.93
C PHE A 489 -24.01 32.20 -14.48
N LEU A 490 -23.09 32.52 -13.57
CA LEU A 490 -23.17 32.11 -12.17
C LEU A 490 -24.44 32.66 -11.48
N LEU A 491 -24.80 33.92 -11.77
CA LEU A 491 -26.03 34.53 -11.24
C LEU A 491 -27.30 33.89 -11.84
N PHE A 492 -27.31 33.49 -13.11
CA PHE A 492 -28.41 32.70 -13.67
C PHE A 492 -28.51 31.30 -13.02
N ALA A 493 -27.39 30.60 -12.84
CA ALA A 493 -27.37 29.29 -12.17
C ALA A 493 -27.87 29.38 -10.71
N LEU A 494 -27.40 30.37 -9.95
CA LEU A 494 -27.89 30.65 -8.59
C LEU A 494 -29.39 31.00 -8.58
N SER A 495 -29.88 31.76 -9.56
CA SER A 495 -31.31 32.08 -9.68
C SER A 495 -32.17 30.83 -9.90
N ILE A 496 -31.68 29.85 -10.68
CA ILE A 496 -32.36 28.56 -10.91
C ILE A 496 -32.32 27.69 -9.66
N ILE A 497 -31.18 27.61 -8.96
CA ILE A 497 -31.04 26.84 -7.69
C ILE A 497 -32.00 27.38 -6.62
N MET A 498 -32.17 28.71 -6.53
CA MET A 498 -33.09 29.34 -5.58
C MET A 498 -34.59 29.11 -5.89
N LEU A 499 -34.96 28.50 -7.03
CA LEU A 499 -36.34 28.05 -7.27
C LEU A 499 -36.80 26.95 -6.29
N ASN A 500 -35.88 26.31 -5.57
CA ASN A 500 -36.19 25.41 -4.46
C ASN A 500 -37.02 26.11 -3.36
N ASP A 501 -36.83 27.42 -3.13
CA ASP A 501 -37.65 28.21 -2.18
C ASP A 501 -39.10 28.44 -2.66
N TRP A 502 -39.40 28.05 -3.91
CA TRP A 502 -40.73 28.01 -4.51
C TRP A 502 -41.26 26.57 -4.65
N SER A 503 -40.67 25.62 -3.93
CA SER A 503 -41.02 24.18 -3.95
C SER A 503 -40.95 23.53 -5.35
N VAL A 504 -40.06 24.04 -6.21
CA VAL A 504 -39.71 23.36 -7.48
C VAL A 504 -38.79 22.17 -7.14
N GLY A 505 -39.09 21.00 -7.71
CA GLY A 505 -38.31 19.78 -7.50
C GLY A 505 -36.84 19.92 -7.87
N SER A 506 -35.95 19.36 -7.05
CA SER A 506 -34.50 19.38 -7.26
C SER A 506 -34.08 18.67 -8.54
N ASP A 507 -34.82 17.66 -8.96
CA ASP A 507 -34.69 16.96 -10.23
C ASP A 507 -34.98 17.87 -11.44
N ILE A 508 -36.06 18.66 -11.38
CA ILE A 508 -36.40 19.67 -12.39
C ILE A 508 -35.32 20.77 -12.43
N ILE A 509 -34.81 21.19 -11.27
CA ILE A 509 -33.72 22.17 -11.15
C ILE A 509 -32.45 21.65 -11.85
N VAL A 510 -32.06 20.39 -11.66
CA VAL A 510 -30.91 19.77 -12.34
C VAL A 510 -31.11 19.73 -13.86
N CYS A 511 -32.29 19.34 -14.34
CA CYS A 511 -32.62 19.37 -15.78
C CYS A 511 -32.50 20.77 -16.40
N VAL A 512 -33.00 21.81 -15.72
CA VAL A 512 -32.96 23.19 -16.21
C VAL A 512 -31.54 23.78 -16.16
N LEU A 513 -30.76 23.48 -15.13
CA LEU A 513 -29.33 23.83 -15.06
C LEU A 513 -28.52 23.19 -16.19
N TYR A 514 -28.79 21.92 -16.51
CA TYR A 514 -28.13 21.22 -17.60
C TYR A 514 -28.42 21.87 -18.97
N LEU A 515 -29.69 22.22 -19.21
CA LEU A 515 -30.11 22.93 -20.42
C LEU A 515 -29.45 24.32 -20.54
N LEU A 516 -29.27 25.04 -19.42
CA LEU A 516 -28.52 26.30 -19.40
C LEU A 516 -27.05 26.10 -19.82
N ILE A 517 -26.37 25.08 -19.28
CA ILE A 517 -24.95 24.79 -19.61
C ILE A 517 -24.78 24.47 -21.11
N ILE A 518 -25.62 23.58 -21.65
CA ILE A 518 -25.64 23.27 -23.09
C ILE A 518 -25.89 24.54 -23.91
N THR A 519 -26.86 25.37 -23.52
CA THR A 519 -27.20 26.61 -24.23
C THR A 519 -26.02 27.59 -24.25
N CYS A 520 -25.35 27.78 -23.11
CA CYS A 520 -24.15 28.61 -23.02
C CYS A 520 -23.00 28.07 -23.89
N MET A 521 -22.75 26.75 -23.86
CA MET A 521 -21.73 26.10 -24.67
C MET A 521 -21.95 26.33 -26.18
N PHE A 522 -23.17 26.12 -26.68
CA PHE A 522 -23.53 26.37 -28.09
C PHE A 522 -23.41 27.85 -28.47
N ILE A 523 -23.79 28.78 -27.59
CA ILE A 523 -23.66 30.23 -27.86
C ILE A 523 -22.17 30.64 -27.90
N MET A 524 -21.32 30.10 -27.02
CA MET A 524 -19.88 30.43 -27.00
C MET A 524 -19.10 29.81 -28.17
N TYR A 525 -19.46 28.60 -28.60
CA TYR A 525 -18.91 28.05 -29.84
C TYR A 525 -19.30 28.93 -31.05
N LYS A 526 -20.56 29.35 -31.13
CA LYS A 526 -21.06 30.24 -32.20
C LYS A 526 -20.44 31.64 -32.17
N SER A 527 -20.09 32.17 -31.00
CA SER A 527 -19.42 33.48 -30.88
C SER A 527 -17.92 33.44 -31.22
N LYS A 528 -17.34 32.23 -31.37
CA LYS A 528 -15.90 31.95 -31.59
C LYS A 528 -14.98 32.32 -30.42
N GLU A 529 -15.54 32.46 -29.22
CA GLU A 529 -14.79 32.82 -28.00
C GLU A 529 -14.17 31.56 -27.36
N VAL A 530 -13.07 31.08 -27.94
CA VAL A 530 -12.41 29.78 -27.63
C VAL A 530 -12.21 29.54 -26.13
N LEU A 531 -11.77 30.55 -25.38
CA LEU A 531 -11.51 30.44 -23.94
C LEU A 531 -12.78 30.12 -23.15
N LEU A 532 -13.88 30.83 -23.43
CA LEU A 532 -15.14 30.60 -22.72
C LEU A 532 -15.81 29.30 -23.17
N TYR A 533 -15.69 28.94 -24.46
CA TYR A 533 -16.15 27.64 -24.97
C TYR A 533 -15.50 26.47 -24.22
N ASN A 534 -14.17 26.47 -24.04
CA ASN A 534 -13.47 25.41 -23.30
C ASN A 534 -13.97 25.32 -21.85
N ILE A 535 -14.13 26.44 -21.15
CA ILE A 535 -14.64 26.46 -19.76
C ILE A 535 -16.07 25.90 -19.67
N PHE A 536 -16.93 26.18 -20.65
CA PHE A 536 -18.28 25.59 -20.68
C PHE A 536 -18.28 24.09 -21.04
N LEU A 537 -17.31 23.62 -21.83
CA LEU A 537 -17.09 22.20 -22.06
C LEU A 537 -16.65 21.49 -20.76
N ASP A 538 -15.62 22.01 -20.07
CA ASP A 538 -15.18 21.53 -18.75
C ASP A 538 -16.35 21.46 -17.75
N LEU A 539 -17.16 22.52 -17.70
CA LEU A 539 -18.33 22.58 -16.83
C LEU A 539 -19.38 21.53 -17.20
N ASN A 540 -19.61 21.26 -18.49
CA ASN A 540 -20.53 20.21 -18.94
C ASN A 540 -20.03 18.82 -18.52
N HIS A 541 -18.72 18.54 -18.64
CA HIS A 541 -18.13 17.29 -18.15
C HIS A 541 -18.38 17.08 -16.65
N ILE A 542 -18.12 18.10 -15.82
CA ILE A 542 -18.32 18.04 -14.36
C ILE A 542 -19.81 17.91 -14.02
N PHE A 543 -20.68 18.69 -14.67
CA PHE A 543 -22.11 18.67 -14.39
C PHE A 543 -22.77 17.35 -14.76
N CYS A 544 -22.40 16.72 -15.89
CA CYS A 544 -22.93 15.40 -16.26
C CYS A 544 -22.64 14.33 -15.19
N ILE A 545 -21.44 14.35 -14.59
CA ILE A 545 -21.07 13.45 -13.48
C ILE A 545 -21.92 13.74 -12.24
N LEU A 546 -22.00 15.02 -11.83
CA LEU A 546 -22.77 15.42 -10.64
C LEU A 546 -24.28 15.14 -10.79
N ALA A 547 -24.85 15.35 -11.98
CA ALA A 547 -26.23 15.00 -12.28
C ALA A 547 -26.44 13.50 -12.19
N LEU A 548 -25.58 12.67 -12.80
CA LEU A 548 -25.68 11.21 -12.72
C LEU A 548 -25.62 10.70 -11.27
N VAL A 549 -24.74 11.27 -10.42
CA VAL A 549 -24.67 10.93 -8.99
C VAL A 549 -25.94 11.39 -8.25
N PHE A 550 -26.46 12.59 -8.55
CA PHE A 550 -27.72 13.08 -7.99
C PHE A 550 -28.90 12.16 -8.33
N PHE A 551 -29.04 11.75 -9.59
CA PHE A 551 -30.08 10.82 -10.02
C PHE A 551 -29.91 9.46 -9.32
N ILE A 552 -28.72 8.84 -9.31
CA ILE A 552 -28.47 7.58 -8.56
C ILE A 552 -28.87 7.68 -7.08
N TYR A 553 -28.66 8.82 -6.42
CA TYR A 553 -29.07 9.03 -5.03
C TYR A 553 -30.58 9.26 -4.88
N ALA A 554 -31.20 9.98 -5.83
CA ALA A 554 -32.64 10.26 -5.86
C ALA A 554 -33.50 9.04 -6.24
N ASP A 555 -32.89 8.01 -6.83
CA ASP A 555 -33.49 6.68 -7.12
C ASP A 555 -33.92 5.90 -5.84
N MET A 556 -33.58 6.40 -4.65
CA MET A 556 -33.85 5.78 -3.35
C MET A 556 -34.93 6.49 -2.47
N PRO A 557 -36.24 6.53 -2.82
CA PRO A 557 -37.28 7.00 -1.90
C PRO A 557 -38.50 6.06 -1.69
N PHE A 558 -38.94 5.95 -0.44
CA PHE A 558 -40.05 5.11 0.06
C PHE A 558 -41.47 5.57 -0.34
N ASN A 559 -41.69 6.30 -1.45
CA ASN A 559 -43.01 6.93 -1.71
C ASN A 559 -43.40 7.03 -3.20
N TYR A 560 -44.56 6.47 -3.54
CA TYR A 560 -45.02 6.24 -4.92
C TYR A 560 -45.21 7.50 -5.76
N ILE A 561 -45.70 8.60 -5.16
CA ILE A 561 -45.98 9.86 -5.89
C ILE A 561 -44.67 10.52 -6.37
N THR A 562 -43.57 10.36 -5.64
CA THR A 562 -42.27 10.94 -6.02
C THR A 562 -41.62 10.18 -7.18
N ILE A 563 -41.83 8.86 -7.26
CA ILE A 563 -41.28 8.00 -8.32
C ILE A 563 -41.77 8.44 -9.71
N THR A 564 -43.05 8.78 -9.88
CA THR A 564 -43.59 9.17 -11.19
C THR A 564 -42.96 10.45 -11.76
N ASN A 565 -42.73 11.47 -10.92
CA ASN A 565 -42.07 12.71 -11.35
C ASN A 565 -40.60 12.46 -11.71
N TYR A 566 -39.93 11.68 -10.87
CA TYR A 566 -38.52 11.32 -11.03
C TYR A 566 -38.26 10.47 -12.30
N PHE A 567 -39.12 9.50 -12.60
CA PHE A 567 -39.11 8.75 -13.86
C PHE A 567 -39.21 9.67 -15.10
N VAL A 568 -40.08 10.69 -15.04
CA VAL A 568 -40.21 11.68 -16.12
C VAL A 568 -38.94 12.54 -16.27
N THR A 569 -38.27 12.93 -15.19
CA THR A 569 -37.01 13.68 -15.29
C THR A 569 -35.83 12.81 -15.75
N VAL A 570 -35.78 11.53 -15.40
CA VAL A 570 -34.83 10.55 -16.00
C VAL A 570 -35.05 10.38 -17.51
N ILE A 571 -36.30 10.29 -17.97
CA ILE A 571 -36.64 10.27 -19.41
C ILE A 571 -36.13 11.55 -20.09
N MET A 572 -36.38 12.72 -19.50
CA MET A 572 -35.92 14.00 -20.05
C MET A 572 -34.39 14.11 -20.11
N MET A 573 -33.67 13.68 -19.08
CA MET A 573 -32.20 13.64 -19.11
C MET A 573 -31.66 12.66 -20.16
N THR A 574 -32.27 11.48 -20.31
CA THR A 574 -31.94 10.52 -21.37
C THR A 574 -32.13 11.12 -22.76
N PHE A 575 -33.22 11.87 -22.97
CA PHE A 575 -33.53 12.52 -24.24
C PHE A 575 -32.60 13.71 -24.54
N ILE A 576 -32.35 14.61 -23.57
CA ILE A 576 -31.44 15.75 -23.74
C ILE A 576 -30.01 15.28 -24.01
N THR A 577 -29.52 14.28 -23.27
CA THR A 577 -28.19 13.70 -23.51
C THR A 577 -28.07 12.96 -24.85
N LEU A 578 -29.16 12.36 -25.36
CA LEU A 578 -29.19 11.73 -26.69
C LEU A 578 -29.28 12.77 -27.84
N LEU A 579 -29.97 13.90 -27.62
CA LEU A 579 -30.16 14.92 -28.66
C LEU A 579 -28.83 15.58 -29.08
N VAL A 580 -27.91 15.83 -28.15
CA VAL A 580 -26.61 16.47 -28.46
C VAL A 580 -25.77 15.65 -29.47
N PRO A 581 -25.45 14.36 -29.25
CA PRO A 581 -24.71 13.56 -30.23
C PRO A 581 -25.46 13.36 -31.54
N VAL A 582 -26.80 13.24 -31.51
CA VAL A 582 -27.60 13.14 -32.74
C VAL A 582 -27.53 14.44 -33.54
N PHE A 583 -27.65 15.61 -32.89
CA PHE A 583 -27.53 16.91 -33.54
C PHE A 583 -26.13 17.14 -34.12
N CYS A 584 -25.07 16.82 -33.37
CA CYS A 584 -23.69 16.92 -33.85
C CYS A 584 -23.39 15.93 -34.99
N SER A 585 -23.99 14.73 -34.98
CA SER A 585 -23.88 13.75 -36.07
C SER A 585 -24.63 14.20 -37.33
N MET A 586 -25.78 14.88 -37.18
CA MET A 586 -26.53 15.46 -38.30
C MET A 586 -25.84 16.72 -38.88
N LYS A 587 -25.26 17.56 -38.02
CA LYS A 587 -24.60 18.81 -38.39
C LYS A 587 -23.10 18.74 -38.11
N LYS A 588 -22.35 18.29 -39.12
CA LYS A 588 -20.89 18.10 -39.05
C LYS A 588 -20.09 19.35 -38.64
N GLU A 589 -20.65 20.55 -38.82
CA GLU A 589 -20.13 21.84 -38.30
C GLU A 589 -19.98 21.88 -36.76
N TYR A 590 -20.69 21.01 -36.03
CA TYR A 590 -20.70 20.92 -34.57
C TYR A 590 -20.10 19.62 -34.02
N LEU A 591 -19.45 18.78 -34.84
CA LEU A 591 -18.76 17.56 -34.34
C LEU A 591 -17.71 17.84 -33.26
N GLY A 592 -17.13 19.05 -33.25
CA GLY A 592 -16.18 19.50 -32.23
C GLY A 592 -16.78 20.02 -30.93
N ILE A 593 -18.12 20.12 -30.79
CA ILE A 593 -18.79 20.63 -29.57
C ILE A 593 -18.80 19.62 -28.42
N ASP A 594 -18.88 18.33 -28.73
CA ASP A 594 -19.20 17.26 -27.76
C ASP A 594 -18.06 16.23 -27.61
N SER A 595 -16.84 16.60 -28.02
CA SER A 595 -15.71 15.67 -28.10
C SER A 595 -15.15 15.31 -26.72
N PHE A 596 -15.10 14.02 -26.39
CA PHE A 596 -14.58 13.52 -25.12
C PHE A 596 -13.07 13.72 -24.99
N PHE A 597 -12.61 14.25 -23.84
CA PHE A 597 -11.21 14.62 -23.59
C PHE A 597 -10.19 13.53 -23.96
N PHE A 598 -10.41 12.29 -23.52
CA PHE A 598 -9.49 11.18 -23.77
C PHE A 598 -9.55 10.64 -25.21
N LYS A 599 -10.61 10.93 -25.97
CA LYS A 599 -10.83 10.35 -27.31
C LYS A 599 -11.80 11.20 -28.13
N LYS A 600 -11.26 12.09 -28.97
CA LYS A 600 -12.04 13.06 -29.77
C LYS A 600 -13.09 12.44 -30.72
N ASP A 601 -12.92 11.17 -31.09
CA ASP A 601 -13.89 10.38 -31.88
C ASP A 601 -15.16 9.98 -31.10
N LEU A 602 -15.17 10.18 -29.78
CA LEU A 602 -16.22 9.76 -28.88
C LEU A 602 -16.96 10.99 -28.36
N SER A 603 -18.29 10.94 -28.37
CA SER A 603 -19.14 11.98 -27.79
C SER A 603 -19.28 11.77 -26.29
N LEU A 604 -19.11 12.83 -25.48
CA LEU A 604 -19.37 12.78 -24.04
C LEU A 604 -20.85 12.45 -23.78
N ASN A 605 -21.74 13.25 -24.35
CA ASN A 605 -23.16 13.17 -24.03
C ASN A 605 -23.80 11.86 -24.55
N GLY A 606 -23.19 11.22 -25.54
CA GLY A 606 -23.49 9.85 -25.96
C GLY A 606 -23.14 8.79 -24.92
N ILE A 607 -22.05 8.94 -24.15
CA ILE A 607 -21.74 8.06 -23.01
C ILE A 607 -22.80 8.25 -21.92
N PHE A 608 -23.10 9.50 -21.56
CA PHE A 608 -24.12 9.80 -20.55
C PHE A 608 -25.52 9.36 -20.97
N SER A 609 -25.85 9.38 -22.26
CA SER A 609 -27.11 8.83 -22.77
C SER A 609 -27.21 7.31 -22.57
N VAL A 610 -26.11 6.55 -22.69
CA VAL A 610 -26.10 5.12 -22.30
C VAL A 610 -26.35 4.97 -20.81
N LEU A 611 -25.69 5.76 -19.96
CA LEU A 611 -25.82 5.68 -18.51
C LEU A 611 -27.22 6.07 -18.01
N PHE A 612 -27.81 7.15 -18.52
CA PHE A 612 -29.20 7.52 -18.23
C PHE A 612 -30.20 6.50 -18.81
N SER A 613 -29.90 5.84 -19.94
CA SER A 613 -30.71 4.71 -20.43
C SER A 613 -30.68 3.49 -19.49
N ILE A 614 -29.61 3.29 -18.72
CA ILE A 614 -29.53 2.25 -17.68
C ILE A 614 -30.35 2.66 -16.44
N LEU A 615 -30.24 3.91 -15.99
CA LEU A 615 -31.07 4.44 -14.89
C LEU A 615 -32.56 4.41 -15.22
N LEU A 616 -32.92 4.70 -16.47
CA LEU A 616 -34.29 4.58 -16.99
C LEU A 616 -34.82 3.15 -16.89
N LEU A 617 -33.97 2.15 -17.14
CA LEU A 617 -34.34 0.73 -17.01
C LEU A 617 -34.51 0.31 -15.55
N ILE A 618 -33.62 0.75 -14.65
CA ILE A 618 -33.75 0.50 -13.20
C ILE A 618 -35.06 1.11 -12.68
N ASN A 619 -35.37 2.34 -13.06
CA ASN A 619 -36.64 2.99 -12.74
C ASN A 619 -37.86 2.26 -13.33
N TRP A 620 -37.75 1.77 -14.56
CA TRP A 620 -38.82 0.99 -15.19
C TRP A 620 -39.12 -0.29 -14.41
N TYR A 621 -38.09 -1.01 -13.96
CA TYR A 621 -38.26 -2.22 -13.14
C TYR A 621 -39.03 -1.91 -11.85
N HIS A 622 -38.65 -0.85 -11.12
CA HIS A 622 -39.32 -0.43 -9.89
C HIS A 622 -40.73 0.17 -10.09
N THR A 623 -41.08 0.57 -11.31
CA THR A 623 -42.39 1.20 -11.62
C THR A 623 -43.37 0.23 -12.31
N ILE A 624 -42.88 -0.73 -13.09
CA ILE A 624 -43.69 -1.61 -13.97
C ILE A 624 -43.08 -3.02 -13.99
N GLU A 625 -43.16 -3.71 -12.84
CA GLU A 625 -42.52 -5.01 -12.56
C GLU A 625 -42.65 -6.04 -13.70
N ILE A 626 -43.88 -6.27 -14.17
CA ILE A 626 -44.24 -7.39 -15.07
C ILE A 626 -43.71 -7.22 -16.51
N SER A 627 -43.17 -6.04 -16.87
CA SER A 627 -42.83 -5.71 -18.26
C SER A 627 -41.32 -5.59 -18.56
N PHE A 628 -40.44 -5.58 -17.56
CA PHE A 628 -39.04 -5.12 -17.66
C PHE A 628 -38.19 -5.67 -18.83
N TYR A 629 -38.39 -6.92 -19.27
CA TYR A 629 -37.63 -7.48 -20.39
C TYR A 629 -37.95 -6.82 -21.75
N PHE A 630 -39.19 -6.34 -21.95
CA PHE A 630 -39.61 -5.71 -23.21
C PHE A 630 -38.93 -4.35 -23.51
N PRO A 631 -38.86 -3.36 -22.59
CA PRO A 631 -38.11 -2.12 -22.81
C PRO A 631 -36.60 -2.37 -22.88
N LEU A 632 -36.06 -3.37 -22.15
CA LEU A 632 -34.64 -3.76 -22.28
C LEU A 632 -34.32 -4.26 -23.70
N PHE A 633 -35.16 -5.13 -24.26
CA PHE A 633 -35.03 -5.58 -25.64
C PHE A 633 -35.25 -4.44 -26.65
N PHE A 634 -36.23 -3.56 -26.42
CA PHE A 634 -36.48 -2.38 -27.26
C PHE A 634 -35.31 -1.39 -27.26
N ILE A 635 -34.73 -1.08 -26.10
CA ILE A 635 -33.55 -0.21 -25.97
C ILE A 635 -32.34 -0.87 -26.65
N SER A 636 -32.15 -2.18 -26.50
CA SER A 636 -31.11 -2.93 -27.23
C SER A 636 -31.25 -2.78 -28.75
N LEU A 637 -32.47 -2.90 -29.29
CA LEU A 637 -32.77 -2.67 -30.70
C LEU A 637 -32.58 -1.20 -31.12
N LEU A 638 -32.91 -0.23 -30.26
CA LEU A 638 -32.72 1.19 -30.52
C LEU A 638 -31.23 1.54 -30.67
N TRP A 639 -30.36 1.06 -29.78
CA TRP A 639 -28.91 1.31 -29.89
C TRP A 639 -28.29 0.58 -31.09
N CYS A 640 -28.75 -0.64 -31.40
CA CYS A 640 -28.46 -1.31 -32.68
C CYS A 640 -28.82 -0.44 -33.90
N PHE A 641 -30.02 0.14 -33.92
CA PHE A 641 -30.52 0.97 -35.03
C PHE A 641 -29.78 2.31 -35.16
N LEU A 642 -29.52 3.00 -34.04
CA LEU A 642 -28.74 4.24 -34.00
C LEU A 642 -27.34 4.01 -34.60
N GLN A 643 -26.70 2.90 -34.25
CA GLN A 643 -25.38 2.57 -34.78
C GLN A 643 -25.40 2.23 -36.28
N LEU A 644 -26.42 1.50 -36.77
CA LEU A 644 -26.61 1.26 -38.20
C LEU A 644 -26.76 2.57 -39.00
N LYS A 645 -27.47 3.56 -38.43
CA LYS A 645 -27.79 4.83 -39.09
C LYS A 645 -26.62 5.83 -39.07
N PHE A 646 -25.93 5.99 -37.94
CA PHE A 646 -24.95 7.07 -37.75
C PHE A 646 -23.48 6.62 -37.67
N LYS A 647 -23.20 5.34 -37.41
CA LYS A 647 -21.85 4.73 -37.45
C LYS A 647 -20.78 5.47 -36.62
N THR A 648 -21.11 5.85 -35.39
CA THR A 648 -20.18 6.51 -34.46
C THR A 648 -19.61 5.53 -33.43
N LYS A 649 -18.54 5.92 -32.72
CA LYS A 649 -17.99 5.08 -31.64
C LYS A 649 -18.85 5.12 -30.36
N SER A 650 -19.66 6.15 -30.16
CA SER A 650 -20.58 6.26 -29.01
C SER A 650 -21.81 5.37 -29.15
N PHE A 651 -22.42 5.29 -30.34
CA PHE A 651 -23.55 4.37 -30.55
C PHE A 651 -23.12 2.90 -30.54
N ASP A 652 -21.87 2.57 -30.91
CA ASP A 652 -21.36 1.21 -30.77
C ASP A 652 -21.16 0.76 -29.33
N PHE A 653 -20.69 1.68 -28.47
CA PHE A 653 -20.54 1.43 -27.03
C PHE A 653 -21.90 1.06 -26.41
N GLY A 654 -22.95 1.85 -26.66
CA GLY A 654 -24.30 1.53 -26.21
C GLY A 654 -24.82 0.19 -26.75
N ARG A 655 -24.61 -0.10 -28.04
CA ARG A 655 -24.97 -1.40 -28.64
C ARG A 655 -24.34 -2.58 -27.88
N PHE A 656 -23.06 -2.50 -27.54
CA PHE A 656 -22.37 -3.55 -26.79
C PHE A 656 -22.89 -3.65 -25.35
N THR A 657 -23.09 -2.53 -24.67
CA THR A 657 -23.61 -2.49 -23.29
C THR A 657 -24.98 -3.18 -23.18
N PHE A 658 -25.93 -2.87 -24.06
CA PHE A 658 -27.28 -3.44 -23.98
C PHE A 658 -27.37 -4.89 -24.48
N LEU A 659 -26.46 -5.34 -25.35
CA LEU A 659 -26.26 -6.77 -25.64
C LEU A 659 -25.88 -7.56 -24.38
N MET A 660 -24.90 -7.06 -23.62
CA MET A 660 -24.46 -7.70 -22.37
C MET A 660 -25.58 -7.76 -21.33
N ILE A 661 -26.28 -6.64 -21.09
CA ILE A 661 -27.36 -6.56 -20.10
C ILE A 661 -28.49 -7.54 -20.47
N THR A 662 -28.92 -7.59 -21.73
CA THR A 662 -30.01 -8.50 -22.15
C THR A 662 -29.66 -9.97 -21.98
N ILE A 663 -28.42 -10.38 -22.30
CA ILE A 663 -27.95 -11.76 -22.10
C ILE A 663 -27.96 -12.11 -20.60
N VAL A 664 -27.39 -11.24 -19.75
CA VAL A 664 -27.31 -11.49 -18.30
C VAL A 664 -28.71 -11.53 -17.66
N THR A 665 -29.55 -10.52 -17.90
CA THR A 665 -30.92 -10.46 -17.37
C THR A 665 -31.76 -11.65 -17.82
N GLY A 666 -31.71 -12.02 -19.11
CA GLY A 666 -32.48 -13.15 -19.62
C GLY A 666 -32.06 -14.50 -19.03
N ILE A 667 -30.76 -14.71 -18.79
CA ILE A 667 -30.26 -15.91 -18.10
C ILE A 667 -30.69 -15.92 -16.63
N VAL A 668 -30.64 -14.79 -15.93
CA VAL A 668 -31.10 -14.69 -14.53
C VAL A 668 -32.58 -15.06 -14.42
N LEU A 669 -33.45 -14.49 -15.26
CA LEU A 669 -34.90 -14.81 -15.26
C LEU A 669 -35.17 -16.30 -15.51
N ILE A 670 -34.47 -16.91 -16.48
CA ILE A 670 -34.59 -18.35 -16.75
C ILE A 670 -34.16 -19.20 -15.54
N LEU A 671 -33.23 -18.73 -14.69
CA LEU A 671 -32.77 -19.45 -13.50
C LEU A 671 -33.61 -19.17 -12.24
N THR A 672 -34.21 -17.99 -12.09
CA THR A 672 -35.03 -17.63 -10.91
C THR A 672 -36.46 -18.16 -11.00
N ASP A 673 -37.04 -18.11 -12.20
CA ASP A 673 -38.48 -18.26 -12.36
C ASP A 673 -38.87 -19.75 -12.47
N PRO A 674 -40.07 -20.16 -12.02
CA PRO A 674 -40.56 -21.52 -12.24
C PRO A 674 -40.66 -21.83 -13.74
N LYS A 675 -40.67 -23.12 -14.09
CA LYS A 675 -40.79 -23.58 -15.50
C LYS A 675 -42.02 -22.96 -16.17
N SER A 676 -41.78 -22.16 -17.22
CA SER A 676 -42.78 -21.27 -17.80
C SER A 676 -42.61 -21.19 -19.32
N ASP A 677 -43.70 -20.98 -20.07
CA ASP A 677 -43.61 -20.70 -21.51
C ASP A 677 -42.83 -19.41 -21.81
N LEU A 678 -42.70 -18.51 -20.82
CA LEU A 678 -41.85 -17.32 -20.90
C LEU A 678 -40.35 -17.67 -21.04
N ASP A 679 -39.90 -18.82 -20.53
CA ASP A 679 -38.52 -19.31 -20.74
C ASP A 679 -38.20 -19.43 -22.24
N ILE A 680 -39.18 -19.81 -23.06
CA ILE A 680 -39.06 -19.93 -24.52
C ILE A 680 -38.98 -18.53 -25.16
N PHE A 681 -39.81 -17.58 -24.72
CA PHE A 681 -39.76 -16.20 -25.24
C PHE A 681 -38.45 -15.47 -24.86
N PHE A 682 -37.92 -15.67 -23.65
CA PHE A 682 -36.61 -15.14 -23.25
C PHE A 682 -35.50 -15.78 -24.08
N THR A 683 -35.50 -17.12 -24.20
CA THR A 683 -34.56 -17.89 -25.04
C THR A 683 -34.54 -17.39 -26.49
N LEU A 684 -35.71 -17.24 -27.12
CA LEU A 684 -35.83 -16.74 -28.49
C LEU A 684 -35.39 -15.28 -28.62
N GLY A 685 -35.67 -14.42 -27.63
CA GLY A 685 -35.21 -13.03 -27.61
C GLY A 685 -33.68 -12.89 -27.52
N ILE A 686 -33.04 -13.71 -26.67
CA ILE A 686 -31.58 -13.79 -26.57
C ILE A 686 -30.97 -14.26 -27.90
N ILE A 687 -31.52 -15.34 -28.48
CA ILE A 687 -31.05 -15.89 -29.77
C ILE A 687 -31.19 -14.84 -30.88
N ALA A 688 -32.35 -14.19 -31.01
CA ALA A 688 -32.57 -13.17 -32.04
C ALA A 688 -31.62 -11.96 -31.90
N LEU A 689 -31.35 -11.51 -30.67
CA LEU A 689 -30.41 -10.41 -30.43
C LEU A 689 -28.95 -10.81 -30.72
N ILE A 690 -28.57 -12.06 -30.42
CA ILE A 690 -27.26 -12.63 -30.74
C ILE A 690 -27.10 -12.80 -32.25
N GLU A 691 -28.07 -13.37 -32.96
CA GLU A 691 -28.04 -13.51 -34.42
C GLU A 691 -27.94 -12.15 -35.11
N PHE A 692 -28.75 -11.16 -34.69
CA PHE A 692 -28.70 -9.81 -35.23
C PHE A 692 -27.29 -9.21 -35.11
N ASN A 693 -26.68 -9.30 -33.91
CA ASN A 693 -25.32 -8.79 -33.70
C ASN A 693 -24.24 -9.61 -34.44
N TRP A 694 -24.46 -10.90 -34.69
CA TRP A 694 -23.56 -11.75 -35.47
C TRP A 694 -23.51 -11.35 -36.96
N PHE A 695 -24.58 -10.77 -37.51
CA PHE A 695 -24.66 -10.32 -38.91
C PHE A 695 -24.24 -8.85 -39.14
N VAL A 696 -24.26 -7.97 -38.12
CA VAL A 696 -23.91 -6.54 -38.29
C VAL A 696 -22.40 -6.33 -38.53
N LYS A 697 -22.03 -6.06 -39.79
CA LYS A 697 -20.66 -5.76 -40.22
C LYS A 697 -20.18 -4.34 -39.82
N SER A 698 -19.92 -4.09 -38.54
CA SER A 698 -19.05 -2.98 -38.09
C SER A 698 -18.61 -3.10 -36.62
N LEU A 699 -17.31 -3.30 -36.38
CA LEU A 699 -16.44 -2.26 -35.80
C LEU A 699 -14.97 -2.54 -36.23
N GLN A 700 -14.17 -1.49 -36.17
CA GLN A 700 -12.70 -1.41 -36.23
C GLN A 700 -11.96 -2.68 -35.74
N ASN A 701 -11.42 -3.46 -36.69
CA ASN A 701 -10.65 -4.73 -36.55
C ASN A 701 -11.28 -5.88 -35.75
N ASP A 702 -11.70 -5.66 -34.51
CA ASP A 702 -12.12 -6.71 -33.58
C ASP A 702 -13.54 -7.22 -33.82
N LYS A 703 -13.67 -8.07 -34.84
CA LYS A 703 -14.76 -9.04 -34.97
C LYS A 703 -14.71 -10.13 -33.89
N SER A 704 -13.71 -10.11 -32.99
CA SER A 704 -13.54 -11.09 -31.92
C SER A 704 -14.58 -10.87 -30.82
N ILE A 705 -14.53 -9.71 -30.13
CA ILE A 705 -15.21 -9.47 -28.84
C ILE A 705 -16.73 -9.71 -28.89
N THR A 706 -17.45 -9.16 -29.85
CA THR A 706 -18.91 -9.36 -29.94
C THR A 706 -19.29 -10.82 -30.20
N LYS A 707 -18.47 -11.56 -30.95
CA LYS A 707 -18.66 -13.01 -31.19
C LYS A 707 -18.30 -13.84 -29.97
N THR A 708 -17.25 -13.45 -29.24
CA THR A 708 -16.86 -14.04 -27.95
C THR A 708 -18.02 -13.93 -26.96
N THR A 709 -18.62 -12.73 -26.83
CA THR A 709 -19.84 -12.51 -26.06
C THR A 709 -21.00 -13.43 -26.49
N SER A 710 -21.25 -13.57 -27.80
CA SER A 710 -22.29 -14.49 -28.32
C SER A 710 -22.02 -15.96 -27.99
N ILE A 711 -20.77 -16.43 -28.11
CA ILE A 711 -20.38 -17.83 -27.81
C ILE A 711 -20.56 -18.14 -26.32
N ILE A 712 -20.20 -17.20 -25.44
CA ILE A 712 -20.41 -17.32 -23.99
C ILE A 712 -21.91 -17.32 -23.67
N GLY A 713 -22.67 -16.38 -24.23
CA GLY A 713 -24.12 -16.26 -24.00
C GLY A 713 -24.90 -17.51 -24.40
N ILE A 714 -24.61 -18.10 -25.56
CA ILE A 714 -25.25 -19.36 -26.00
C ILE A 714 -24.91 -20.51 -25.06
N ASN A 715 -23.64 -20.66 -24.64
CA ASN A 715 -23.27 -21.75 -23.74
C ASN A 715 -23.85 -21.60 -22.32
N ALA A 716 -23.91 -20.38 -21.78
CA ALA A 716 -24.55 -20.11 -20.49
C ALA A 716 -26.07 -20.35 -20.53
N LEU A 717 -26.73 -20.03 -21.65
CA LEU A 717 -28.13 -20.36 -21.91
C LEU A 717 -28.36 -21.89 -21.95
N LEU A 718 -27.49 -22.64 -22.65
CA LEU A 718 -27.56 -24.11 -22.70
C LEU A 718 -27.31 -24.78 -21.33
N ILE A 719 -26.39 -24.25 -20.52
CA ILE A 719 -26.18 -24.70 -19.13
C ILE A 719 -27.44 -24.48 -18.30
N SER A 720 -28.04 -23.30 -18.40
CA SER A 720 -29.23 -22.92 -17.62
C SER A 720 -30.44 -23.79 -17.96
N LEU A 721 -30.65 -24.08 -19.24
CA LEU A 721 -31.69 -25.01 -19.71
C LEU A 721 -31.40 -26.46 -19.30
N SER A 722 -30.14 -26.91 -19.39
CA SER A 722 -29.71 -28.24 -18.92
C SER A 722 -30.00 -28.43 -17.43
N TYR A 723 -29.64 -27.45 -16.60
CA TYR A 723 -29.93 -27.48 -15.16
C TYR A 723 -31.44 -27.46 -14.87
N LYS A 724 -32.20 -26.56 -15.50
CA LYS A 724 -33.65 -26.41 -15.25
C LYS A 724 -34.45 -27.65 -15.69
N TYR A 725 -34.08 -28.31 -16.79
CA TYR A 725 -34.90 -29.36 -17.41
C TYR A 725 -34.34 -30.79 -17.35
N LEU A 726 -33.02 -31.01 -17.28
CA LEU A 726 -32.41 -32.36 -17.32
C LEU A 726 -31.95 -32.88 -15.94
N ALA A 727 -31.85 -32.03 -14.91
CA ALA A 727 -31.28 -32.38 -13.60
C ALA A 727 -32.08 -33.41 -12.76
N SER A 728 -33.19 -33.94 -13.28
CA SER A 728 -33.97 -35.02 -12.65
C SER A 728 -33.70 -36.41 -13.26
N TYR A 729 -32.68 -36.54 -14.11
CA TYR A 729 -32.42 -37.77 -14.88
C TYR A 729 -30.91 -38.01 -15.02
N ASP A 730 -30.25 -38.55 -13.99
CA ASP A 730 -28.79 -38.67 -13.86
C ASP A 730 -28.04 -39.10 -15.14
N ILE A 731 -28.42 -40.24 -15.72
CA ILE A 731 -27.76 -40.78 -16.93
C ILE A 731 -28.00 -39.84 -18.14
N ILE A 732 -29.21 -39.30 -18.29
CA ILE A 732 -29.56 -38.39 -19.39
C ILE A 732 -28.85 -37.04 -19.21
N GLN A 733 -28.62 -36.59 -17.97
CA GLN A 733 -27.86 -35.39 -17.67
C GLN A 733 -26.37 -35.60 -18.00
N ILE A 734 -25.75 -36.71 -17.58
CA ILE A 734 -24.37 -37.06 -17.94
C ILE A 734 -24.17 -37.04 -19.46
N PHE A 735 -24.99 -37.78 -20.21
CA PHE A 735 -24.92 -37.78 -21.68
C PHE A 735 -25.31 -36.43 -22.30
N GLY A 736 -26.20 -35.66 -21.66
CA GLY A 736 -26.59 -34.31 -22.10
C GLY A 736 -25.46 -33.30 -22.03
N TRP A 737 -24.59 -33.37 -21.02
CA TRP A 737 -23.40 -32.53 -20.94
C TRP A 737 -22.38 -32.92 -22.02
N PHE A 738 -22.13 -34.21 -22.23
CA PHE A 738 -21.32 -34.69 -23.37
C PHE A 738 -21.92 -34.34 -24.74
N ALA A 739 -23.25 -34.22 -24.87
CA ALA A 739 -23.90 -33.73 -26.08
C ALA A 739 -23.63 -32.22 -26.32
N ILE A 740 -23.62 -31.39 -25.28
CA ILE A 740 -23.23 -29.97 -25.39
C ILE A 740 -21.73 -29.83 -25.71
N ALA A 741 -20.88 -30.72 -25.19
CA ALA A 741 -19.47 -30.82 -25.59
C ALA A 741 -19.35 -31.07 -27.11
N LEU A 742 -20.07 -32.08 -27.62
CA LEU A 742 -20.10 -32.43 -29.04
C LEU A 742 -20.66 -31.29 -29.92
N LEU A 743 -21.71 -30.58 -29.48
CA LEU A 743 -22.27 -29.44 -30.21
C LEU A 743 -21.26 -28.29 -30.37
N ASN A 744 -20.46 -27.99 -29.33
CA ASN A 744 -19.39 -27.00 -29.43
C ASN A 744 -18.29 -27.45 -30.41
N HIS A 745 -17.92 -28.73 -30.38
CA HIS A 745 -16.95 -29.32 -31.31
C HIS A 745 -17.42 -29.28 -32.78
N GLU A 746 -18.70 -29.58 -33.06
CA GLU A 746 -19.26 -29.46 -34.40
C GLU A 746 -19.40 -28.01 -34.87
N PHE A 747 -19.85 -27.09 -34.00
CA PHE A 747 -19.97 -25.67 -34.34
C PHE A 747 -18.59 -25.06 -34.67
N LEU A 748 -17.56 -25.41 -33.89
CA LEU A 748 -16.17 -25.09 -34.18
C LEU A 748 -15.75 -25.58 -35.58
N TRP A 749 -16.01 -26.85 -35.90
CA TRP A 749 -15.67 -27.45 -37.20
C TRP A 749 -16.40 -26.79 -38.38
N ILE A 750 -17.68 -26.45 -38.22
CA ILE A 750 -18.51 -25.76 -39.22
C ILE A 750 -17.99 -24.34 -39.49
N GLN A 751 -17.66 -23.57 -38.44
CA GLN A 751 -17.20 -22.19 -38.58
C GLN A 751 -15.72 -22.10 -39.01
N PHE A 752 -14.88 -23.07 -38.61
CA PHE A 752 -13.50 -23.19 -39.10
C PHE A 752 -13.47 -23.30 -40.63
N LYS A 753 -14.30 -24.18 -41.22
CA LYS A 753 -14.45 -24.30 -42.68
C LYS A 753 -14.91 -23.00 -43.36
N ARG A 754 -15.66 -22.14 -42.65
CA ARG A 754 -16.14 -20.83 -43.14
C ARG A 754 -15.11 -19.69 -42.96
N LYS A 755 -14.00 -19.91 -42.25
CA LYS A 755 -12.99 -18.89 -41.91
C LYS A 755 -13.59 -17.63 -41.24
N THR A 756 -14.64 -17.82 -40.44
CA THR A 756 -15.45 -16.75 -39.81
C THR A 756 -15.05 -16.38 -38.38
N LEU A 757 -14.18 -17.17 -37.74
CA LEU A 757 -13.73 -17.01 -36.35
C LEU A 757 -12.24 -16.66 -36.27
N THR A 758 -11.90 -15.81 -35.29
CA THR A 758 -10.53 -15.63 -34.80
C THR A 758 -10.00 -16.90 -34.12
N THR A 759 -8.68 -16.98 -33.95
CA THR A 759 -8.00 -18.05 -33.19
C THR A 759 -8.58 -18.25 -31.79
N ASP A 760 -8.83 -17.15 -31.11
CA ASP A 760 -9.21 -17.11 -29.69
C ASP A 760 -10.64 -17.63 -29.51
N ASN A 761 -11.54 -17.31 -30.45
CA ASN A 761 -12.88 -17.89 -30.50
C ASN A 761 -12.89 -19.38 -30.92
N GLN A 762 -11.86 -19.86 -31.64
CA GLN A 762 -11.70 -21.29 -31.91
C GLN A 762 -11.23 -22.04 -30.65
N ILE A 763 -10.28 -21.46 -29.92
CA ILE A 763 -9.81 -21.97 -28.62
C ILE A 763 -10.97 -21.99 -27.60
N LEU A 764 -11.78 -20.92 -27.52
CA LEU A 764 -12.91 -20.82 -26.61
C LEU A 764 -13.96 -21.92 -26.82
N LEU A 765 -14.33 -22.22 -28.07
CA LEU A 765 -15.28 -23.30 -28.38
C LEU A 765 -14.70 -24.69 -28.02
N TYR A 766 -13.41 -24.91 -28.23
CA TYR A 766 -12.75 -26.14 -27.77
C TYR A 766 -12.68 -26.19 -26.23
N GLY A 767 -12.43 -25.06 -25.57
CA GLY A 767 -12.45 -24.93 -24.12
C GLY A 767 -13.81 -25.27 -23.50
N PHE A 768 -14.91 -24.81 -24.10
CA PHE A 768 -16.26 -25.25 -23.72
C PHE A 768 -16.43 -26.76 -23.93
N CYS A 769 -16.02 -27.31 -25.08
CA CYS A 769 -16.07 -28.76 -25.32
C CYS A 769 -15.40 -29.56 -24.19
N LEU A 770 -14.16 -29.22 -23.81
CA LEU A 770 -13.47 -29.86 -22.70
C LEU A 770 -14.17 -29.63 -21.35
N ALA A 771 -14.64 -28.42 -21.06
CA ALA A 771 -15.32 -28.12 -19.79
C ALA A 771 -16.58 -29.00 -19.61
N PHE A 772 -17.40 -29.15 -20.66
CA PHE A 772 -18.57 -30.02 -20.62
C PHE A 772 -18.21 -31.50 -20.42
N SER A 773 -17.10 -31.99 -20.99
CA SER A 773 -16.58 -33.34 -20.69
C SER A 773 -16.10 -33.47 -19.24
N ILE A 774 -15.35 -32.50 -18.69
CA ILE A 774 -14.90 -32.49 -17.29
C ILE A 774 -16.09 -32.60 -16.34
N PHE A 775 -17.10 -31.75 -16.52
CA PHE A 775 -18.29 -31.75 -15.67
C PHE A 775 -19.15 -33.01 -15.89
N GLY A 776 -19.19 -33.57 -17.10
CA GLY A 776 -19.85 -34.85 -17.38
C GLY A 776 -19.20 -36.03 -16.63
N SER A 777 -17.87 -36.16 -16.70
CA SER A 777 -17.14 -37.21 -15.98
C SER A 777 -17.12 -36.99 -14.46
N GLY A 778 -17.13 -35.73 -14.00
CA GLY A 778 -17.31 -35.40 -12.59
C GLY A 778 -18.70 -35.76 -12.06
N LEU A 779 -19.77 -35.48 -12.84
CA LEU A 779 -21.13 -35.89 -12.52
C LEU A 779 -21.29 -37.42 -12.51
N PHE A 780 -20.64 -38.12 -13.45
CA PHE A 780 -20.56 -39.58 -13.44
C PHE A 780 -19.91 -40.10 -12.15
N ALA A 781 -18.74 -39.58 -11.77
CA ALA A 781 -18.04 -39.97 -10.55
C ALA A 781 -18.88 -39.71 -9.29
N TYR A 782 -19.57 -38.56 -9.20
CA TYR A 782 -20.49 -38.25 -8.10
C TYR A 782 -21.69 -39.22 -8.07
N ASN A 783 -22.26 -39.57 -9.22
CA ASN A 783 -23.43 -40.43 -9.29
C ASN A 783 -23.14 -41.94 -9.09
N THR A 784 -21.87 -42.37 -9.03
CA THR A 784 -21.53 -43.77 -8.68
C THR A 784 -22.10 -44.23 -7.34
N GLN A 785 -22.40 -43.32 -6.40
CA GLN A 785 -23.04 -43.66 -5.12
C GLN A 785 -24.53 -44.06 -5.26
N PHE A 786 -25.16 -43.74 -6.39
CA PHE A 786 -26.58 -44.02 -6.69
C PHE A 786 -26.78 -45.08 -7.79
N LEU A 787 -25.70 -45.51 -8.44
CA LEU A 787 -25.70 -46.43 -9.57
C LEU A 787 -25.21 -47.82 -9.14
N ASN A 788 -25.80 -48.86 -9.70
CA ASN A 788 -25.34 -50.24 -9.52
C ASN A 788 -23.97 -50.45 -10.21
N SER A 789 -23.16 -51.41 -9.76
CA SER A 789 -21.84 -51.70 -10.38
C SER A 789 -21.91 -51.99 -11.88
N THR A 790 -23.00 -52.61 -12.35
CA THR A 790 -23.30 -52.80 -13.78
C THR A 790 -23.53 -51.47 -14.53
N GLU A 791 -24.22 -50.51 -13.92
CA GLU A 791 -24.52 -49.19 -14.50
C GLU A 791 -23.29 -48.28 -14.48
N ILE A 792 -22.46 -48.37 -13.44
CA ILE A 792 -21.13 -47.73 -13.36
C ILE A 792 -20.26 -48.26 -14.50
N GLY A 793 -20.18 -49.59 -14.68
CA GLY A 793 -19.41 -50.22 -15.74
C GLY A 793 -19.89 -49.82 -17.15
N LEU A 794 -21.20 -49.87 -17.40
CA LEU A 794 -21.77 -49.48 -18.70
C LEU A 794 -21.60 -47.98 -19.01
N THR A 795 -21.77 -47.10 -18.01
CA THR A 795 -21.55 -45.65 -18.19
C THR A 795 -20.07 -45.34 -18.42
N ALA A 796 -19.14 -45.94 -17.67
CA ALA A 796 -17.70 -45.78 -17.89
C ALA A 796 -17.27 -46.18 -19.31
N ILE A 797 -17.82 -47.29 -19.84
CA ILE A 797 -17.61 -47.73 -21.23
C ILE A 797 -18.22 -46.71 -22.22
N GLY A 798 -19.45 -46.25 -21.98
CA GLY A 798 -20.13 -45.28 -22.82
C GLY A 798 -19.39 -43.94 -22.94
N LEU A 799 -18.91 -43.40 -21.82
CA LEU A 799 -18.09 -42.18 -21.80
C LEU A 799 -16.75 -42.39 -22.50
N SER A 800 -16.06 -43.49 -22.21
CA SER A 800 -14.80 -43.85 -22.88
C SER A 800 -14.95 -43.91 -24.40
N ILE A 801 -16.08 -44.38 -24.94
CA ILE A 801 -16.35 -44.40 -26.38
C ILE A 801 -16.47 -42.97 -26.96
N ILE A 802 -17.12 -42.04 -26.24
CA ILE A 802 -17.24 -40.64 -26.66
C ILE A 802 -15.88 -39.92 -26.59
N GLU A 803 -15.10 -40.16 -25.53
CA GLU A 803 -13.76 -39.62 -25.35
C GLU A 803 -12.79 -40.14 -26.44
N ILE A 804 -12.84 -41.44 -26.77
CA ILE A 804 -12.12 -42.06 -27.89
C ILE A 804 -12.55 -41.45 -29.23
N TYR A 805 -13.84 -41.16 -29.43
CA TYR A 805 -14.33 -40.48 -30.64
C TYR A 805 -13.72 -39.09 -30.80
N ILE A 806 -13.72 -38.27 -29.74
CA ILE A 806 -13.15 -36.92 -29.77
C ILE A 806 -11.62 -37.00 -29.99
N LEU A 807 -10.93 -37.90 -29.29
CA LEU A 807 -9.48 -38.08 -29.37
C LEU A 807 -8.98 -38.51 -30.76
N PHE A 808 -9.79 -39.26 -31.53
CA PHE A 808 -9.47 -39.67 -32.90
C PHE A 808 -10.28 -38.94 -33.99
N ALA A 809 -11.05 -37.90 -33.66
CA ALA A 809 -11.84 -37.15 -34.63
C ALA A 809 -10.97 -36.54 -35.75
N ASP A 810 -9.74 -36.15 -35.42
CA ASP A 810 -8.70 -35.68 -36.36
C ASP A 810 -8.38 -36.74 -37.44
N LYS A 811 -8.24 -37.99 -37.03
CA LYS A 811 -7.85 -39.14 -37.87
C LYS A 811 -9.02 -39.80 -38.58
N ILE A 812 -10.23 -39.74 -37.99
CA ILE A 812 -11.45 -40.34 -38.55
C ILE A 812 -12.04 -39.47 -39.68
N ARG A 813 -12.01 -38.14 -39.55
CA ARG A 813 -12.70 -37.23 -40.49
C ARG A 813 -11.84 -36.64 -41.60
N ASN A 814 -10.51 -36.69 -41.50
CA ASN A 814 -9.62 -35.87 -42.32
C ASN A 814 -8.89 -36.69 -43.41
N LYS A 815 -9.25 -36.47 -44.68
CA LYS A 815 -8.52 -37.02 -45.86
C LYS A 815 -7.39 -36.10 -46.35
N SER A 816 -7.08 -35.04 -45.61
CA SER A 816 -6.03 -34.06 -45.94
C SER A 816 -5.22 -33.72 -44.70
N ASN A 817 -3.90 -33.56 -44.81
CA ASN A 817 -3.02 -33.36 -43.64
C ASN A 817 -3.12 -31.96 -42.99
N ALA A 818 -4.25 -31.26 -43.14
CA ALA A 818 -4.53 -29.98 -42.49
C ALA A 818 -4.96 -30.21 -41.03
N VAL A 819 -3.98 -30.26 -40.12
CA VAL A 819 -4.19 -30.26 -38.68
C VAL A 819 -4.14 -28.82 -38.15
N ILE A 820 -5.09 -28.44 -37.29
CA ILE A 820 -5.13 -27.10 -36.69
C ILE A 820 -4.05 -27.03 -35.59
N SER A 821 -3.14 -26.06 -35.70
CA SER A 821 -2.10 -25.80 -34.71
C SER A 821 -2.72 -25.40 -33.37
N GLY A 822 -2.80 -26.36 -32.45
CA GLY A 822 -3.39 -26.21 -31.12
C GLY A 822 -4.07 -27.49 -30.62
N TRP A 823 -4.73 -28.25 -31.50
CA TRP A 823 -5.51 -29.45 -31.12
C TRP A 823 -4.66 -30.56 -30.49
N GLY A 824 -3.37 -30.67 -30.87
CA GLY A 824 -2.46 -31.68 -30.33
C GLY A 824 -2.28 -31.63 -28.80
N ASN A 825 -2.38 -30.45 -28.18
CA ASN A 825 -2.28 -30.31 -26.73
C ASN A 825 -3.56 -30.78 -26.02
N PHE A 826 -4.72 -30.52 -26.62
CA PHE A 826 -6.02 -30.88 -26.04
C PHE A 826 -6.34 -32.37 -26.15
N ASN A 827 -5.86 -33.05 -27.20
CA ASN A 827 -6.01 -34.51 -27.34
C ASN A 827 -5.39 -35.29 -26.17
N VAL A 828 -4.45 -34.72 -25.42
CA VAL A 828 -3.87 -35.36 -24.23
C VAL A 828 -4.89 -35.42 -23.09
N LEU A 829 -5.64 -34.34 -22.87
CA LEU A 829 -6.64 -34.25 -21.79
C LEU A 829 -7.79 -35.25 -22.01
N ASN A 830 -8.15 -35.50 -23.27
CA ASN A 830 -9.10 -36.57 -23.65
C ASN A 830 -8.57 -37.99 -23.36
N SER A 831 -7.25 -38.21 -23.31
CA SER A 831 -6.69 -39.50 -22.88
C SER A 831 -6.69 -39.66 -21.35
N GLU A 832 -6.54 -38.55 -20.63
CA GLU A 832 -6.54 -38.51 -19.16
C GLU A 832 -7.92 -38.88 -18.59
N PHE A 833 -9.03 -38.56 -19.28
CA PHE A 833 -10.37 -39.04 -18.89
C PHE A 833 -10.53 -40.56 -18.99
N ILE A 834 -9.93 -41.22 -19.97
CA ILE A 834 -9.98 -42.69 -20.10
C ILE A 834 -9.30 -43.35 -18.89
N LEU A 835 -8.21 -42.75 -18.38
CA LEU A 835 -7.55 -43.21 -17.15
C LEU A 835 -8.39 -42.88 -15.90
N PHE A 836 -9.04 -41.72 -15.86
CA PHE A 836 -9.97 -41.34 -14.78
C PHE A 836 -11.16 -42.31 -14.67
N ASN A 837 -11.82 -42.61 -15.79
CA ASN A 837 -12.95 -43.55 -15.85
C ASN A 837 -12.54 -44.96 -15.40
N ALA A 838 -11.30 -45.39 -15.70
CA ALA A 838 -10.74 -46.64 -15.19
C ALA A 838 -10.45 -46.61 -13.67
N LEU A 839 -10.01 -45.48 -13.12
CA LEU A 839 -9.79 -45.33 -11.67
C LEU A 839 -11.11 -45.27 -10.88
N VAL A 840 -12.13 -44.58 -11.40
CA VAL A 840 -13.48 -44.57 -10.82
C VAL A 840 -14.02 -46.00 -10.73
N PHE A 841 -13.89 -46.79 -11.80
CA PHE A 841 -14.28 -48.21 -11.79
C PHE A 841 -13.54 -49.03 -10.71
N VAL A 842 -12.26 -48.77 -10.47
CA VAL A 842 -11.45 -49.50 -9.47
C VAL A 842 -11.91 -49.20 -8.04
N PHE A 843 -12.02 -47.93 -7.68
CA PHE A 843 -12.40 -47.55 -6.30
C PHE A 843 -13.87 -47.85 -5.98
N SER A 844 -14.75 -47.93 -6.97
CA SER A 844 -16.15 -48.33 -6.77
C SER A 844 -16.40 -49.84 -6.78
N CYS A 845 -15.46 -50.67 -7.27
CA CYS A 845 -15.71 -52.11 -7.50
C CYS A 845 -14.73 -53.10 -6.82
N ILE A 846 -13.64 -52.65 -6.19
CA ILE A 846 -12.57 -53.53 -5.64
C ILE A 846 -12.39 -53.35 -4.12
N GLN A 847 -12.16 -54.46 -3.41
CA GLN A 847 -11.91 -54.47 -1.95
C GLN A 847 -10.56 -53.84 -1.57
N LEU A 848 -10.57 -53.05 -0.49
CA LEU A 848 -9.50 -52.13 -0.11
C LEU A 848 -8.13 -52.80 0.11
N ASP A 849 -8.08 -53.96 0.77
CA ASP A 849 -6.84 -54.69 1.07
C ASP A 849 -6.03 -55.08 -0.18
N TYR A 850 -6.70 -55.22 -1.32
CA TYR A 850 -6.09 -55.61 -2.60
C TYR A 850 -5.75 -54.41 -3.50
N ILE A 851 -6.20 -53.19 -3.16
CA ILE A 851 -5.92 -51.98 -3.94
C ILE A 851 -4.40 -51.69 -4.06
N PRO A 852 -3.53 -51.86 -3.03
CA PRO A 852 -2.09 -51.67 -3.20
C PRO A 852 -1.47 -52.55 -4.28
N VAL A 853 -1.96 -53.80 -4.40
CA VAL A 853 -1.51 -54.77 -5.41
C VAL A 853 -2.09 -54.43 -6.78
N TYR A 854 -3.37 -54.03 -6.85
CA TYR A 854 -3.99 -53.58 -8.10
C TYR A 854 -3.28 -52.34 -8.67
N LEU A 855 -2.99 -51.33 -7.85
CA LEU A 855 -2.28 -50.11 -8.28
C LEU A 855 -0.87 -50.42 -8.77
N GLY A 856 -0.14 -51.33 -8.10
CA GLY A 856 1.15 -51.83 -8.59
C GLY A 856 1.05 -52.59 -9.93
N GLY A 857 -0.02 -53.37 -10.13
CA GLY A 857 -0.32 -54.01 -11.42
C GLY A 857 -0.65 -53.00 -12.53
N LEU A 858 -1.50 -52.01 -12.23
CA LEU A 858 -1.88 -50.94 -13.16
C LEU A 858 -0.67 -50.06 -13.53
N ALA A 859 0.23 -49.80 -12.59
CA ALA A 859 1.51 -49.12 -12.83
C ALA A 859 2.36 -49.85 -13.88
N ILE A 860 2.50 -51.17 -13.77
CA ILE A 860 3.25 -52.00 -14.72
C ILE A 860 2.54 -52.06 -16.09
N ALA A 861 1.21 -52.24 -16.11
CA ALA A 861 0.43 -52.31 -17.34
C ALA A 861 0.44 -50.99 -18.13
N THR A 862 0.26 -49.85 -17.46
CA THR A 862 0.30 -48.53 -18.09
C THR A 862 1.68 -48.20 -18.66
N PHE A 863 2.77 -48.55 -17.95
CA PHE A 863 4.14 -48.45 -18.46
C PHE A 863 4.31 -49.25 -19.76
N TRP A 864 3.93 -50.54 -19.74
CA TRP A 864 4.20 -51.47 -20.84
C TRP A 864 3.39 -51.22 -22.12
N ILE A 865 2.17 -50.67 -21.97
CA ILE A 865 1.29 -50.34 -23.10
C ILE A 865 1.68 -48.98 -23.70
N PHE A 866 1.73 -47.92 -22.89
CA PHE A 866 1.75 -46.55 -23.43
C PHE A 866 3.14 -46.01 -23.77
N GLN A 867 4.24 -46.60 -23.27
CA GLN A 867 5.61 -46.27 -23.67
C GLN A 867 5.87 -46.38 -25.20
N LYS A 868 5.01 -47.13 -25.90
CA LYS A 868 5.05 -47.37 -27.35
C LYS A 868 4.36 -46.27 -28.20
N ILE A 869 3.73 -45.27 -27.58
CA ILE A 869 2.98 -44.22 -28.28
C ILE A 869 3.54 -42.84 -27.90
N ASP A 870 4.27 -42.21 -28.82
CA ASP A 870 5.02 -40.98 -28.52
C ASP A 870 4.12 -39.76 -28.18
N ARG A 871 2.86 -39.76 -28.63
CA ARG A 871 1.84 -38.77 -28.18
C ARG A 871 1.46 -38.90 -26.70
N LEU A 872 1.77 -40.01 -26.03
CA LEU A 872 1.29 -40.36 -24.68
C LEU A 872 2.42 -40.49 -23.64
N ARG A 873 3.56 -39.82 -23.87
CA ARG A 873 4.75 -39.81 -22.99
C ARG A 873 4.46 -39.66 -21.48
N ARG A 874 3.43 -38.92 -21.09
CA ARG A 874 3.04 -38.69 -19.68
C ARG A 874 2.70 -39.97 -18.92
N TYR A 875 2.32 -41.05 -19.59
CA TYR A 875 1.90 -42.29 -18.92
C TYR A 875 3.05 -43.01 -18.18
N ASN A 876 4.32 -42.72 -18.48
CA ASN A 876 5.44 -43.16 -17.64
C ASN A 876 5.39 -42.52 -16.23
N ILE A 877 4.91 -41.27 -16.14
CA ILE A 877 4.73 -40.54 -14.88
C ILE A 877 3.48 -41.06 -14.15
N TYR A 878 2.36 -41.26 -14.85
CA TYR A 878 1.16 -41.84 -14.23
C TYR A 878 1.40 -43.25 -13.71
N SER A 879 2.14 -44.07 -14.46
CA SER A 879 2.65 -45.37 -14.01
C SER A 879 3.42 -45.27 -12.69
N PHE A 880 4.38 -44.34 -12.58
CA PHE A 880 5.13 -44.11 -11.36
C PHE A 880 4.23 -43.65 -10.20
N VAL A 881 3.31 -42.70 -10.44
CA VAL A 881 2.35 -42.21 -9.44
C VAL A 881 1.44 -43.33 -8.91
N LEU A 882 1.01 -44.26 -9.78
CA LEU A 882 0.22 -45.44 -9.36
C LEU A 882 1.01 -46.36 -8.42
N LEU A 883 2.31 -46.59 -8.68
CA LEU A 883 3.17 -47.35 -7.77
C LEU A 883 3.34 -46.63 -6.42
N ILE A 884 3.56 -45.32 -6.45
CA ILE A 884 3.66 -44.48 -5.24
C ILE A 884 2.35 -44.52 -4.42
N GLY A 885 1.19 -44.51 -5.08
CA GLY A 885 -0.11 -44.70 -4.43
C GLY A 885 -0.23 -46.07 -3.74
N GLY A 886 0.29 -47.14 -4.37
CA GLY A 886 0.38 -48.46 -3.74
C GLY A 886 1.29 -48.48 -2.50
N ILE A 887 2.42 -47.76 -2.54
CA ILE A 887 3.33 -47.61 -1.38
C ILE A 887 2.62 -46.87 -0.23
N PHE A 888 2.00 -45.71 -0.50
CA PHE A 888 1.27 -44.95 0.52
C PHE A 888 0.11 -45.75 1.13
N LEU A 889 -0.67 -46.49 0.33
CA LEU A 889 -1.76 -47.30 0.85
C LEU A 889 -1.25 -48.48 1.69
N SER A 890 -0.06 -49.02 1.39
CA SER A 890 0.59 -50.03 2.24
C SER A 890 1.07 -49.49 3.60
N LEU A 891 1.44 -48.20 3.67
CA LEU A 891 1.76 -47.48 4.91
C LEU A 891 0.51 -47.14 5.71
N TYR A 892 -0.57 -46.72 5.04
CA TYR A 892 -1.87 -46.51 5.67
C TYR A 892 -2.38 -47.79 6.36
N LEU A 893 -2.32 -48.93 5.67
CA LEU A 893 -2.63 -50.24 6.24
C LEU A 893 -1.68 -50.66 7.38
N ALA A 894 -0.44 -50.16 7.41
CA ALA A 894 0.49 -50.37 8.52
C ALA A 894 0.13 -49.57 9.77
N ALA A 895 -0.32 -48.32 9.59
CA ALA A 895 -0.62 -47.40 10.68
C ALA A 895 -2.01 -47.63 11.31
N PHE A 896 -2.99 -48.07 10.51
CA PHE A 896 -4.40 -48.20 10.93
C PHE A 896 -4.82 -49.63 11.34
N GLU A 897 -3.85 -50.56 11.45
CA GLU A 897 -3.99 -51.98 11.85
C GLU A 897 -5.35 -52.61 11.45
N ALA A 898 -5.61 -52.67 10.14
CA ALA A 898 -6.92 -53.02 9.58
C ALA A 898 -7.49 -54.32 10.16
N ASN A 899 -8.59 -54.18 10.91
CA ASN A 899 -9.03 -55.12 11.95
C ASN A 899 -9.78 -56.36 11.42
N THR A 900 -9.42 -56.82 10.22
CA THR A 900 -10.15 -57.80 9.39
C THR A 900 -9.29 -58.95 8.89
N VAL A 901 -7.95 -58.81 8.88
CA VAL A 901 -7.03 -59.86 8.38
C VAL A 901 -5.82 -60.00 9.31
N SER A 902 -5.32 -61.23 9.47
CA SER A 902 -4.17 -61.50 10.35
C SER A 902 -2.93 -60.70 9.96
N LYS A 903 -2.11 -60.29 10.95
CA LYS A 903 -0.86 -59.52 10.73
C LYS A 903 0.07 -60.15 9.69
N ASN A 904 0.07 -61.49 9.60
CA ASN A 904 0.80 -62.25 8.59
C ASN A 904 0.39 -61.91 7.14
N VAL A 905 -0.89 -61.64 6.88
CA VAL A 905 -1.38 -61.23 5.55
C VAL A 905 -1.08 -59.77 5.27
N LEU A 906 -1.16 -58.89 6.27
CA LEU A 906 -0.70 -57.50 6.13
C LEU A 906 0.78 -57.44 5.74
N TYR A 907 1.65 -58.18 6.44
CA TYR A 907 3.06 -58.30 6.10
C TYR A 907 3.28 -58.98 4.73
N ALA A 908 2.45 -59.95 4.35
CA ALA A 908 2.52 -60.57 3.01
C ALA A 908 2.13 -59.60 1.89
N ILE A 909 1.07 -58.79 2.05
CA ILE A 909 0.67 -57.75 1.10
C ILE A 909 1.77 -56.70 0.98
N GLN A 910 2.31 -56.22 2.10
CA GLN A 910 3.43 -55.28 2.12
C GLN A 910 4.67 -55.87 1.42
N ALA A 911 5.04 -57.13 1.68
CA ALA A 911 6.12 -57.81 0.99
C ALA A 911 5.87 -57.96 -0.53
N ILE A 912 4.63 -58.25 -0.95
CA ILE A 912 4.25 -58.30 -2.36
C ILE A 912 4.35 -56.90 -3.01
N THR A 913 3.92 -55.83 -2.33
CA THR A 913 4.09 -54.45 -2.82
C THR A 913 5.57 -54.04 -2.91
N ILE A 914 6.42 -54.48 -1.96
CA ILE A 914 7.89 -54.29 -2.03
C ILE A 914 8.44 -55.02 -3.28
N LEU A 915 8.06 -56.28 -3.49
CA LEU A 915 8.48 -57.07 -4.65
C LEU A 915 8.00 -56.48 -5.98
N LEU A 916 6.78 -55.92 -6.04
CA LEU A 916 6.28 -55.20 -7.22
C LEU A 916 7.06 -53.89 -7.46
N SER A 917 7.44 -53.17 -6.41
CA SER A 917 8.30 -51.98 -6.50
C SER A 917 9.72 -52.32 -7.01
N VAL A 918 10.30 -53.43 -6.56
CA VAL A 918 11.57 -53.97 -7.09
C VAL A 918 11.42 -54.45 -8.54
N GLY A 919 10.32 -55.14 -8.88
CA GLY A 919 10.01 -55.54 -10.25
C GLY A 919 9.86 -54.35 -11.21
N TYR A 920 9.25 -53.27 -10.74
CA TYR A 920 9.17 -52.00 -11.46
C TYR A 920 10.54 -51.33 -11.63
N SER A 921 11.36 -51.32 -10.57
CA SER A 921 12.76 -50.84 -10.63
C SER A 921 13.56 -51.58 -11.72
N TYR A 922 13.40 -52.91 -11.80
CA TYR A 922 14.02 -53.74 -12.84
C TYR A 922 13.49 -53.44 -14.25
N LEU A 923 12.20 -53.16 -14.42
CA LEU A 923 11.62 -52.75 -15.71
C LEU A 923 12.16 -51.38 -16.17
N GLN A 924 12.36 -50.42 -15.26
CA GLN A 924 13.00 -49.15 -15.59
C GLN A 924 14.46 -49.36 -16.02
N MET A 925 15.24 -50.14 -15.26
CA MET A 925 16.64 -50.46 -15.60
C MET A 925 16.78 -51.12 -16.99
N LYS A 926 15.79 -51.93 -17.39
CA LYS A 926 15.74 -52.61 -18.70
C LYS A 926 15.14 -51.76 -19.85
N SER A 927 14.68 -50.54 -19.59
CA SER A 927 14.10 -49.66 -20.60
C SER A 927 15.11 -49.25 -21.67
N GLN A 928 14.72 -49.35 -22.95
CA GLN A 928 15.51 -48.85 -24.09
C GLN A 928 15.34 -47.35 -24.33
N LYS A 929 14.20 -46.75 -23.96
CA LYS A 929 13.99 -45.30 -23.98
C LYS A 929 14.49 -44.69 -22.66
N GLU A 930 15.26 -43.60 -22.72
CA GLU A 930 15.71 -42.82 -21.55
C GLU A 930 14.54 -42.35 -20.67
N GLU A 931 13.43 -41.95 -21.31
CA GLU A 931 12.19 -41.55 -20.65
C GLU A 931 11.55 -42.64 -19.78
N GLY A 932 11.97 -43.91 -19.95
CA GLY A 932 11.59 -45.04 -19.09
C GLY A 932 12.57 -45.34 -17.95
N LYS A 933 13.75 -44.68 -17.93
CA LYS A 933 14.72 -44.72 -16.82
C LYS A 933 14.56 -43.55 -15.84
N MET A 934 13.63 -42.63 -16.12
CA MET A 934 13.46 -41.31 -15.47
C MET A 934 13.50 -41.31 -13.92
N PHE A 935 13.07 -42.38 -13.26
CA PHE A 935 12.99 -42.45 -11.80
C PHE A 935 13.99 -43.42 -11.15
N ILE A 936 14.96 -43.95 -11.91
CA ILE A 936 15.84 -45.05 -11.46
C ILE A 936 16.69 -44.69 -10.22
N ALA A 937 17.15 -43.43 -10.11
CA ALA A 937 17.89 -42.93 -8.95
C ALA A 937 16.96 -42.50 -7.78
N PHE A 938 15.71 -42.11 -8.07
CA PHE A 938 14.75 -41.64 -7.06
C PHE A 938 14.04 -42.79 -6.33
N LEU A 939 13.74 -43.88 -7.03
CA LEU A 939 12.98 -45.00 -6.48
C LEU A 939 13.66 -45.70 -5.28
N PRO A 940 15.00 -45.90 -5.24
CA PRO A 940 15.70 -46.38 -4.04
C PRO A 940 15.62 -45.43 -2.83
N VAL A 941 15.57 -44.11 -3.06
CA VAL A 941 15.42 -43.12 -1.97
C VAL A 941 14.03 -43.23 -1.35
N ILE A 942 12.99 -43.37 -2.20
CA ILE A 942 11.60 -43.57 -1.74
C ILE A 942 11.44 -44.90 -1.01
N GLN A 943 12.09 -45.97 -1.48
CA GLN A 943 12.10 -47.27 -0.79
C GLN A 943 12.78 -47.18 0.60
N ASN A 944 13.88 -46.42 0.73
CA ASN A 944 14.49 -46.16 2.04
C ASN A 944 13.58 -45.36 2.98
N LEU A 945 12.91 -44.31 2.48
CA LEU A 945 11.95 -43.52 3.27
C LEU A 945 10.76 -44.36 3.74
N TRP A 946 10.25 -45.24 2.88
CA TRP A 946 9.18 -46.20 3.20
C TRP A 946 9.59 -47.16 4.34
N VAL A 947 10.81 -47.72 4.28
CA VAL A 947 11.35 -48.57 5.34
C VAL A 947 11.54 -47.80 6.65
N ILE A 948 12.05 -46.56 6.60
CA ILE A 948 12.19 -45.69 7.78
C ILE A 948 10.82 -45.39 8.41
N ALA A 949 9.79 -45.12 7.62
CA ALA A 949 8.44 -44.90 8.10
C ALA A 949 7.83 -46.15 8.76
N LEU A 950 8.04 -47.34 8.19
CA LEU A 950 7.63 -48.61 8.82
C LEU A 950 8.35 -48.85 10.15
N LEU A 951 9.65 -48.53 10.25
CA LEU A 951 10.40 -48.63 11.52
C LEU A 951 9.85 -47.68 12.59
N PHE A 952 9.52 -46.43 12.25
CA PHE A 952 8.90 -45.49 13.19
C PHE A 952 7.51 -45.95 13.68
N LEU A 953 6.73 -46.62 12.82
CA LEU A 953 5.40 -47.14 13.18
C LEU A 953 5.45 -48.44 14.01
N GLN A 954 6.58 -49.14 14.06
CA GLN A 954 6.66 -50.52 14.57
C GLN A 954 7.78 -50.77 15.59
N VAL A 955 8.57 -49.76 16.00
CA VAL A 955 9.75 -49.91 16.90
C VAL A 955 9.80 -48.82 17.98
N GLU A 956 10.22 -49.18 19.19
CA GLU A 956 10.31 -48.28 20.35
C GLU A 956 11.41 -47.21 20.26
N ILE A 957 11.07 -45.98 20.72
CA ILE A 957 11.88 -44.76 20.58
C ILE A 957 13.29 -44.87 21.17
N ALA A 958 13.46 -45.55 22.32
CA ALA A 958 14.76 -45.65 23.00
C ALA A 958 15.85 -46.33 22.16
N TYR A 959 15.47 -47.19 21.20
CA TYR A 959 16.39 -47.91 20.32
C TYR A 959 16.61 -47.21 18.97
N LEU A 960 15.80 -46.20 18.62
CA LEU A 960 15.85 -45.56 17.30
C LEU A 960 17.19 -44.85 17.04
N ALA A 961 17.76 -44.16 18.03
CA ALA A 961 19.03 -43.46 17.87
C ALA A 961 20.18 -44.40 17.43
N PRO A 962 20.49 -45.52 18.13
CA PRO A 962 21.49 -46.47 17.64
C PRO A 962 21.07 -47.23 16.38
N ILE A 963 19.77 -47.55 16.17
CA ILE A 963 19.30 -48.24 14.95
C ILE A 963 19.51 -47.38 13.71
N PHE A 964 19.18 -46.08 13.74
CA PHE A 964 19.44 -45.18 12.60
C PHE A 964 20.94 -45.01 12.35
N MET A 965 21.77 -44.89 13.39
CA MET A 965 23.23 -44.83 13.19
C MET A 965 23.79 -46.11 12.54
N LEU A 966 23.20 -47.28 12.83
CA LEU A 966 23.53 -48.54 12.16
C LEU A 966 23.02 -48.59 10.70
N LEU A 967 21.80 -48.09 10.42
CA LEU A 967 21.26 -47.97 9.06
C LEU A 967 22.11 -47.04 8.18
N ALA A 968 22.64 -45.94 8.74
CA ALA A 968 23.59 -45.07 8.07
C ALA A 968 24.88 -45.82 7.67
N ILE A 969 25.43 -46.64 8.56
CA ILE A 969 26.60 -47.49 8.30
C ILE A 969 26.30 -48.56 7.23
N LEU A 970 25.09 -49.13 7.21
CA LEU A 970 24.66 -50.08 6.18
C LEU A 970 24.56 -49.42 4.79
N ASN A 971 23.94 -48.24 4.68
CA ASN A 971 23.85 -47.51 3.42
C ASN A 971 25.23 -47.02 2.93
N PHE A 972 26.10 -46.58 3.84
CA PHE A 972 27.51 -46.29 3.52
C PHE A 972 28.24 -47.52 2.95
N SER A 973 27.94 -48.71 3.48
CA SER A 973 28.51 -49.97 2.99
C SER A 973 27.98 -50.36 1.61
N LEU A 974 26.69 -50.18 1.33
CA LEU A 974 26.09 -50.47 0.01
C LEU A 974 26.65 -49.57 -1.10
N ILE A 975 26.86 -48.28 -0.82
CA ILE A 975 27.50 -47.32 -1.74
C ILE A 975 28.94 -47.77 -2.06
N LEU A 976 29.68 -48.25 -1.04
CA LEU A 976 31.09 -48.64 -1.17
C LEU A 976 31.33 -49.91 -2.01
N TYR A 977 30.26 -50.63 -2.40
CA TYR A 977 30.30 -51.84 -3.24
C TYR A 977 29.68 -51.65 -4.64
N GLU A 978 29.45 -50.41 -5.10
CA GLU A 978 29.12 -50.05 -6.49
C GLU A 978 27.91 -50.80 -7.12
N LYS A 979 26.90 -51.16 -6.32
CA LYS A 979 25.69 -51.88 -6.81
C LYS A 979 24.42 -51.03 -6.90
N ILE A 980 24.42 -49.81 -6.35
CA ILE A 980 23.28 -48.88 -6.38
C ILE A 980 23.82 -47.45 -6.47
N GLU A 981 23.25 -46.64 -7.37
CA GLU A 981 23.49 -45.19 -7.44
C GLU A 981 22.75 -44.46 -6.31
N LEU A 982 23.26 -44.59 -5.07
CA LEU A 982 22.72 -43.91 -3.89
C LEU A 982 23.56 -42.67 -3.55
N MET A 983 22.93 -41.51 -3.32
CA MET A 983 23.65 -40.29 -2.96
C MET A 983 24.36 -40.42 -1.61
N PRO A 984 25.67 -40.11 -1.49
CA PRO A 984 26.43 -40.21 -0.24
C PRO A 984 25.85 -39.42 0.95
N GLU A 985 25.13 -38.33 0.66
CA GLU A 985 24.49 -37.46 1.63
C GLU A 985 23.38 -38.17 2.44
N SER A 986 22.78 -39.23 1.89
CA SER A 986 21.78 -40.05 2.59
C SER A 986 22.33 -40.67 3.90
N VAL A 987 23.63 -40.96 3.95
CA VAL A 987 24.32 -41.45 5.15
C VAL A 987 24.35 -40.37 6.24
N LEU A 988 24.61 -39.11 5.89
CA LEU A 988 24.58 -38.00 6.84
C LEU A 988 23.15 -37.72 7.32
N LEU A 989 22.15 -37.78 6.45
CA LEU A 989 20.76 -37.51 6.81
C LEU A 989 20.25 -38.51 7.87
N ILE A 990 20.55 -39.79 7.70
CA ILE A 990 20.19 -40.85 8.67
C ILE A 990 21.04 -40.74 9.95
N GLY A 991 22.32 -40.33 9.85
CA GLY A 991 23.15 -39.99 11.00
C GLY A 991 22.62 -38.79 11.81
N LEU A 992 22.05 -37.78 11.14
CA LEU A 992 21.40 -36.62 11.78
C LEU A 992 20.09 -37.04 12.46
N LEU A 993 19.33 -37.96 11.87
CA LEU A 993 18.10 -38.51 12.46
C LEU A 993 18.37 -39.21 13.82
N SER A 994 19.56 -39.81 13.99
CA SER A 994 20.03 -40.33 15.28
C SER A 994 20.24 -39.22 16.33
N ILE A 995 20.81 -38.09 15.94
CA ILE A 995 21.00 -36.92 16.83
C ILE A 995 19.64 -36.30 17.20
N VAL A 996 18.72 -36.18 16.24
CA VAL A 996 17.37 -35.63 16.49
C VAL A 996 16.56 -36.53 17.42
N THR A 997 16.57 -37.85 17.22
CA THR A 997 15.89 -38.80 18.12
C THR A 997 16.54 -38.84 19.52
N SER A 998 17.86 -38.66 19.61
CA SER A 998 18.57 -38.45 20.89
C SER A 998 18.08 -37.19 21.63
N ILE A 999 18.03 -36.04 20.95
CA ILE A 999 17.58 -34.78 21.54
C ILE A 999 16.10 -34.86 21.95
N PHE A 1000 15.24 -35.43 21.11
CA PHE A 1000 13.81 -35.60 21.41
C PHE A 1000 13.59 -36.44 22.67
N TYR A 1001 14.33 -37.56 22.81
CA TYR A 1001 14.32 -38.36 24.03
C TYR A 1001 14.85 -37.55 25.23
N SER A 1002 15.91 -36.75 25.04
CA SER A 1002 16.47 -35.88 26.08
C SER A 1002 15.53 -34.78 26.57
N THR A 1003 14.65 -34.26 25.70
CA THR A 1003 13.58 -33.31 26.08
C THR A 1003 12.37 -33.98 26.72
N LYS A 1004 12.16 -35.28 26.49
CA LYS A 1004 11.03 -36.04 27.05
C LYS A 1004 11.29 -36.45 28.50
N GLU A 1005 12.47 -37.01 28.77
CA GLU A 1005 12.88 -37.46 30.11
C GLU A 1005 13.59 -36.31 30.87
N LEU A 1006 12.89 -35.17 31.02
CA LEU A 1006 13.45 -33.91 31.50
C LEU A 1006 13.79 -33.96 33.00
N ASN A 1007 15.05 -33.72 33.35
CA ASN A 1007 15.67 -33.93 34.68
C ASN A 1007 15.72 -35.39 35.22
N ASP A 1008 15.24 -36.40 34.48
CA ASP A 1008 14.93 -37.74 35.03
C ASP A 1008 15.70 -38.91 34.35
N PHE A 1009 16.92 -38.64 33.84
CA PHE A 1009 17.70 -39.62 33.08
C PHE A 1009 18.12 -40.87 33.89
N THR A 1010 17.58 -42.04 33.49
CA THR A 1010 18.03 -43.35 33.99
C THR A 1010 19.44 -43.73 33.52
N TRP A 1011 20.08 -44.69 34.19
CA TRP A 1011 21.43 -45.16 33.80
C TRP A 1011 21.46 -45.78 32.39
N LEU A 1012 20.43 -46.53 32.00
CA LEU A 1012 20.34 -47.11 30.66
C LEU A 1012 20.13 -46.02 29.60
N ALA A 1013 19.36 -44.97 29.90
CA ALA A 1013 19.26 -43.79 29.05
C ALA A 1013 20.62 -43.11 28.83
N TRP A 1014 21.38 -42.85 29.91
CA TRP A 1014 22.75 -42.33 29.80
C TRP A 1014 23.63 -43.21 28.91
N VAL A 1015 23.62 -44.53 29.07
CA VAL A 1015 24.40 -45.45 28.23
C VAL A 1015 23.97 -45.39 26.76
N LEU A 1016 22.67 -45.45 26.47
CA LEU A 1016 22.16 -45.40 25.09
C LEU A 1016 22.50 -44.07 24.39
N GLN A 1017 22.31 -42.93 25.07
CA GLN A 1017 22.59 -41.61 24.48
C GLN A 1017 24.09 -41.31 24.37
N LEU A 1018 24.94 -41.82 25.28
CA LEU A 1018 26.39 -41.77 25.10
C LEU A 1018 26.89 -42.75 24.02
N SER A 1019 26.16 -43.85 23.78
CA SER A 1019 26.50 -44.81 22.71
C SER A 1019 26.27 -44.24 21.31
N SER A 1020 25.25 -43.41 21.08
CA SER A 1020 25.04 -42.75 19.79
C SER A 1020 26.11 -41.68 19.52
N ILE A 1021 26.57 -40.96 20.55
CA ILE A 1021 27.75 -40.08 20.47
C ILE A 1021 29.01 -40.89 20.12
N ALA A 1022 29.22 -42.05 20.74
CA ALA A 1022 30.35 -42.92 20.43
C ALA A 1022 30.29 -43.50 18.99
N LEU A 1023 29.11 -43.90 18.51
CA LEU A 1023 28.91 -44.37 17.14
C LEU A 1023 29.09 -43.24 16.11
N LEU A 1024 28.73 -41.99 16.43
CA LEU A 1024 29.05 -40.83 15.59
C LEU A 1024 30.56 -40.65 15.44
N ILE A 1025 31.34 -40.82 16.53
CA ILE A 1025 32.81 -40.78 16.46
C ILE A 1025 33.34 -41.92 15.56
N VAL A 1026 32.77 -43.13 15.62
CA VAL A 1026 33.12 -44.24 14.73
C VAL A 1026 32.80 -43.89 13.26
N LEU A 1027 31.63 -43.31 12.96
CA LEU A 1027 31.25 -42.88 11.62
C LEU A 1027 32.23 -41.83 11.06
N VAL A 1028 32.58 -40.82 11.87
CA VAL A 1028 33.57 -39.78 11.51
C VAL A 1028 34.98 -40.36 11.29
N LEU A 1029 35.37 -41.40 12.04
CA LEU A 1029 36.63 -42.13 11.83
C LEU A 1029 36.62 -43.00 10.56
N LEU A 1030 35.48 -43.56 10.17
CA LEU A 1030 35.33 -44.28 8.90
C LEU A 1030 35.38 -43.32 7.70
N MET A 1031 34.70 -42.18 7.79
CA MET A 1031 34.70 -41.14 6.75
C MET A 1031 36.10 -40.56 6.50
N ASN A 1032 36.91 -40.36 7.54
CA ASN A 1032 38.29 -39.85 7.40
C ASN A 1032 39.29 -40.84 6.79
N LYS A 1033 38.93 -42.11 6.53
CA LYS A 1033 39.85 -43.15 6.02
C LYS A 1033 40.02 -43.24 4.49
N LYS A 1034 39.23 -42.50 3.68
CA LYS A 1034 39.37 -42.45 2.22
C LYS A 1034 39.33 -41.01 1.70
N GLU A 1035 40.19 -40.67 0.74
CA GLU A 1035 40.22 -39.34 0.11
C GLU A 1035 38.99 -39.01 -0.74
N PHE A 1036 38.24 -40.04 -1.18
CA PHE A 1036 37.08 -39.95 -2.08
C PHE A 1036 35.97 -39.01 -1.59
N ILE A 1037 35.93 -38.68 -0.29
CA ILE A 1037 34.86 -37.89 0.32
C ILE A 1037 35.42 -36.69 1.11
N LYS A 1038 36.09 -35.77 0.39
CA LYS A 1038 36.50 -34.46 0.95
C LYS A 1038 35.31 -33.56 1.34
N SER A 1039 34.14 -33.77 0.73
CA SER A 1039 32.93 -32.95 0.89
C SER A 1039 32.21 -33.10 2.22
N LEU A 1040 32.24 -34.28 2.85
CA LEU A 1040 31.49 -34.56 4.08
C LEU A 1040 32.29 -34.28 5.38
N LYS A 1041 33.25 -33.35 5.35
CA LYS A 1041 34.05 -32.97 6.53
C LYS A 1041 33.31 -31.94 7.39
N ILE A 1042 32.83 -32.38 8.56
CA ILE A 1042 32.09 -31.55 9.52
C ILE A 1042 33.00 -31.13 10.70
N ASP A 1043 32.85 -29.90 11.17
CA ASP A 1043 33.45 -29.40 12.43
C ASP A 1043 32.82 -30.09 13.66
N TYR A 1044 33.26 -31.31 13.94
CA TYR A 1044 32.77 -32.14 15.06
C TYR A 1044 32.83 -31.43 16.42
N GLN A 1045 33.79 -30.52 16.64
CA GLN A 1045 33.87 -29.70 17.86
C GLN A 1045 32.62 -28.83 18.06
N ILE A 1046 32.01 -28.31 16.99
CA ILE A 1046 30.78 -27.51 17.07
C ILE A 1046 29.59 -28.43 17.37
N VAL A 1047 29.44 -29.53 16.62
CA VAL A 1047 28.33 -30.47 16.78
C VAL A 1047 28.26 -31.03 18.21
N ILE A 1048 29.41 -31.42 18.78
CA ILE A 1048 29.48 -31.95 20.15
C ILE A 1048 29.14 -30.88 21.18
N ASN A 1049 29.64 -29.64 21.04
CA ASN A 1049 29.32 -28.57 22.00
C ASN A 1049 27.84 -28.17 21.95
N ILE A 1050 27.20 -28.18 20.77
CA ILE A 1050 25.77 -27.89 20.63
C ILE A 1050 24.93 -29.02 21.25
N TRP A 1051 25.18 -30.28 20.88
CA TRP A 1051 24.44 -31.44 21.40
C TRP A 1051 24.57 -31.56 22.92
N LEU A 1052 25.78 -31.37 23.46
CA LEU A 1052 26.01 -31.38 24.91
C LEU A 1052 25.40 -30.15 25.61
N SER A 1053 25.39 -28.96 24.99
CA SER A 1053 24.70 -27.79 25.54
C SER A 1053 23.18 -28.01 25.62
N ILE A 1054 22.58 -28.73 24.66
CA ILE A 1054 21.15 -29.05 24.67
C ILE A 1054 20.83 -30.05 25.79
N ILE A 1055 21.63 -31.11 25.95
CA ILE A 1055 21.47 -32.08 27.05
C ILE A 1055 21.64 -31.38 28.41
N MET A 1056 22.61 -30.48 28.55
CA MET A 1056 22.80 -29.73 29.81
C MET A 1056 21.67 -28.73 30.07
N LEU A 1057 21.11 -28.10 29.03
CA LEU A 1057 19.98 -27.18 29.16
C LEU A 1057 18.69 -27.89 29.60
N THR A 1058 18.49 -29.16 29.24
CA THR A 1058 17.31 -29.96 29.65
C THR A 1058 17.46 -30.65 31.00
N GLN A 1059 18.60 -30.51 31.68
CA GLN A 1059 18.94 -31.26 32.90
C GLN A 1059 19.59 -30.39 34.02
N LEU A 1060 19.57 -29.05 33.91
CA LEU A 1060 20.12 -28.10 34.88
C LEU A 1060 19.12 -27.02 35.29
N GLU A 1061 19.09 -26.66 36.58
CA GLU A 1061 18.23 -25.58 37.09
C GLU A 1061 18.60 -24.19 36.55
N HIS A 1062 17.60 -23.40 36.13
CA HIS A 1062 17.78 -22.07 35.54
C HIS A 1062 18.66 -21.10 36.37
N LYS A 1063 18.62 -21.16 37.71
CA LYS A 1063 19.41 -20.27 38.58
C LYS A 1063 20.93 -20.44 38.44
N TRP A 1064 21.37 -21.64 38.06
CA TRP A 1064 22.77 -21.95 37.79
C TRP A 1064 23.18 -21.73 36.34
N LEU A 1065 22.23 -21.52 35.42
CA LEU A 1065 22.49 -21.41 34.00
C LEU A 1065 23.37 -20.19 33.61
N PRO A 1066 23.22 -18.98 34.19
CA PRO A 1066 24.17 -17.87 33.96
C PRO A 1066 25.59 -18.19 34.43
N VAL A 1067 25.72 -18.98 35.52
CA VAL A 1067 27.02 -19.43 36.05
C VAL A 1067 27.63 -20.47 35.10
N PHE A 1068 26.83 -21.43 34.60
CA PHE A 1068 27.26 -22.39 33.57
C PHE A 1068 27.75 -21.67 32.30
N TRP A 1069 27.05 -20.64 31.82
CA TRP A 1069 27.50 -19.84 30.67
C TRP A 1069 28.81 -19.09 30.97
N ALA A 1070 28.90 -18.37 32.11
CA ALA A 1070 30.12 -17.65 32.49
C ALA A 1070 31.33 -18.59 32.65
N THR A 1071 31.14 -19.77 33.26
CA THR A 1071 32.19 -20.79 33.41
C THR A 1071 32.56 -21.42 32.07
N THR A 1072 31.59 -21.72 31.21
CA THR A 1072 31.83 -22.33 29.89
C THR A 1072 32.53 -21.36 28.91
N ALA A 1073 32.27 -20.05 29.05
CA ALA A 1073 33.07 -19.01 28.40
C ALA A 1073 34.55 -19.11 28.80
N ILE A 1074 34.83 -19.10 30.11
CA ILE A 1074 36.20 -19.18 30.64
C ILE A 1074 36.91 -20.49 30.24
N ILE A 1075 36.21 -21.64 30.28
CA ILE A 1075 36.76 -22.94 29.87
C ILE A 1075 37.14 -22.95 28.39
N ASN A 1076 36.26 -22.46 27.50
CA ASN A 1076 36.57 -22.39 26.07
C ASN A 1076 37.72 -21.41 25.76
N LEU A 1077 37.82 -20.30 26.50
CA LEU A 1077 38.96 -19.38 26.43
C LEU A 1077 40.29 -20.09 26.76
N CYS A 1078 40.28 -20.94 27.80
CA CYS A 1078 41.44 -21.74 28.20
C CYS A 1078 41.78 -22.86 27.21
N LEU A 1079 40.78 -23.51 26.60
CA LEU A 1079 40.98 -24.55 25.58
C LEU A 1079 41.54 -23.99 24.27
N TYR A 1080 41.11 -22.79 23.88
CA TYR A 1080 41.69 -22.04 22.77
C TYR A 1080 43.14 -21.64 23.06
N TYR A 1081 43.41 -21.06 24.22
CA TYR A 1081 44.78 -20.68 24.62
C TYR A 1081 45.75 -21.88 24.66
N LYS A 1082 45.27 -23.06 25.07
CA LYS A 1082 46.05 -24.32 25.04
C LYS A 1082 46.20 -24.95 23.65
N LYS A 1083 45.68 -24.32 22.57
CA LYS A 1083 45.67 -24.84 21.19
C LYS A 1083 44.98 -26.22 21.03
N ILE A 1084 44.01 -26.53 21.89
CA ILE A 1084 43.22 -27.76 21.82
C ILE A 1084 41.93 -27.51 21.00
N GLY A 1085 41.35 -26.31 21.12
CA GLY A 1085 40.23 -25.84 20.30
C GLY A 1085 40.67 -24.88 19.20
N ASN A 1086 40.10 -25.02 17.99
CA ASN A 1086 40.50 -24.22 16.82
C ASN A 1086 39.75 -22.87 16.69
N LYS A 1087 38.69 -22.63 17.47
CA LYS A 1087 37.83 -21.43 17.37
C LYS A 1087 37.73 -20.73 18.73
N LYS A 1088 37.91 -19.40 18.75
CA LYS A 1088 37.89 -18.54 19.94
C LYS A 1088 36.51 -17.93 20.20
N GLU A 1089 35.72 -17.81 19.13
CA GLU A 1089 34.42 -17.17 19.04
C GLU A 1089 33.42 -17.80 20.02
N ILE A 1090 33.53 -19.12 20.22
CA ILE A 1090 32.73 -19.93 21.16
C ILE A 1090 32.77 -19.34 22.58
N SER A 1091 33.93 -18.87 23.06
CA SER A 1091 34.05 -18.24 24.38
C SER A 1091 33.24 -16.94 24.48
N ILE A 1092 33.21 -16.14 23.41
CA ILE A 1092 32.58 -14.81 23.41
C ILE A 1092 31.05 -14.96 23.41
N VAL A 1093 30.52 -15.95 22.69
CA VAL A 1093 29.09 -16.27 22.67
C VAL A 1093 28.57 -16.56 24.09
N TYR A 1094 29.26 -17.39 24.86
CA TYR A 1094 28.84 -17.72 26.22
C TYR A 1094 28.93 -16.53 27.21
N TYR A 1095 29.88 -15.59 27.02
CA TYR A 1095 29.89 -14.33 27.80
C TYR A 1095 28.69 -13.44 27.48
N LEU A 1096 28.34 -13.28 26.20
CA LEU A 1096 27.17 -12.49 25.80
C LEU A 1096 25.87 -13.13 26.30
N LEU A 1097 25.77 -14.46 26.27
CA LEU A 1097 24.63 -15.21 26.77
C LEU A 1097 24.42 -15.03 28.30
N ALA A 1098 25.51 -14.90 29.08
CA ALA A 1098 25.45 -14.57 30.50
C ALA A 1098 24.96 -13.13 30.77
N ASN A 1099 25.44 -12.13 30.01
CA ASN A 1099 24.97 -10.75 30.12
C ASN A 1099 23.49 -10.62 29.72
N PHE A 1100 23.07 -11.32 28.66
CA PHE A 1100 21.68 -11.35 28.22
C PHE A 1100 20.74 -11.98 29.27
N HIS A 1101 21.17 -13.07 29.91
CA HIS A 1101 20.42 -13.65 31.03
C HIS A 1101 20.25 -12.65 32.18
N LEU A 1102 21.32 -11.95 32.57
CA LEU A 1102 21.28 -10.96 33.64
C LEU A 1102 20.35 -9.77 33.33
N ALA A 1103 20.37 -9.27 32.10
CA ALA A 1103 19.60 -8.08 31.70
C ALA A 1103 18.09 -8.34 31.53
N PHE A 1104 17.69 -9.57 31.15
CA PHE A 1104 16.31 -9.86 30.74
C PHE A 1104 15.65 -11.04 31.46
N ILE A 1105 16.38 -12.12 31.77
CA ILE A 1105 15.79 -13.39 32.25
C ILE A 1105 15.86 -13.51 33.77
N SER A 1106 16.89 -12.97 34.42
CA SER A 1106 16.98 -12.93 35.88
C SER A 1106 15.83 -12.14 36.54
N PHE A 1107 15.22 -11.20 35.81
CA PHE A 1107 14.10 -10.38 36.30
C PHE A 1107 12.85 -11.20 36.66
N THR A 1108 12.48 -12.22 35.87
CA THR A 1108 11.25 -13.00 36.11
C THR A 1108 11.34 -13.95 37.32
N TYR A 1109 12.50 -14.04 37.97
CA TYR A 1109 12.76 -14.92 39.11
C TYR A 1109 13.32 -14.14 40.33
N TYR A 1110 13.12 -12.82 40.38
CA TYR A 1110 13.61 -11.96 41.46
C TYR A 1110 12.62 -11.90 42.64
N GLU A 1111 12.87 -12.68 43.70
CA GLU A 1111 12.21 -12.46 45.00
C GLU A 1111 12.94 -11.38 45.81
N SER A 1112 12.19 -10.49 46.48
CA SER A 1112 12.70 -9.37 47.28
C SER A 1112 13.32 -9.74 48.64
N LYS A 1113 13.79 -10.99 48.81
CA LYS A 1113 14.45 -11.45 50.04
C LYS A 1113 15.96 -11.27 49.95
N PHE A 1114 16.54 -10.72 51.02
CA PHE A 1114 17.96 -10.40 51.17
C PHE A 1114 18.95 -11.55 50.87
N GLU A 1115 18.52 -12.82 50.92
CA GLU A 1115 19.39 -13.97 50.72
C GLU A 1115 19.93 -14.12 49.29
N PHE A 1116 19.24 -13.56 48.28
CA PHE A 1116 19.60 -13.76 46.87
C PHE A 1116 20.65 -12.77 46.32
N GLU A 1117 20.99 -11.69 47.04
CA GLU A 1117 21.96 -10.68 46.59
C GLU A 1117 23.33 -11.28 46.25
N PHE A 1118 23.75 -12.33 46.96
CA PHE A 1118 25.06 -12.96 46.76
C PHE A 1118 25.24 -13.62 45.39
N VAL A 1119 24.17 -14.15 44.78
CA VAL A 1119 24.25 -14.75 43.43
C VAL A 1119 24.49 -13.67 42.38
N TYR A 1120 23.85 -12.50 42.53
CA TYR A 1120 24.09 -11.35 41.66
C TYR A 1120 25.50 -10.79 41.85
N LEU A 1121 26.00 -10.73 43.09
CA LEU A 1121 27.39 -10.35 43.37
C LEU A 1121 28.41 -11.34 42.76
N ILE A 1122 28.13 -12.66 42.76
CA ILE A 1122 28.93 -13.66 42.04
C ILE A 1122 28.90 -13.37 40.53
N ILE A 1123 27.74 -13.09 39.94
CA ILE A 1123 27.62 -12.81 38.50
C ILE A 1123 28.37 -11.52 38.13
N PHE A 1124 28.19 -10.42 38.86
CA PHE A 1124 28.96 -9.19 38.65
C PHE A 1124 30.47 -9.42 38.84
N GLY A 1125 30.87 -10.26 39.81
CA GLY A 1125 32.26 -10.66 40.02
C GLY A 1125 32.83 -11.47 38.85
N LEU A 1126 32.09 -12.46 38.32
CA LEU A 1126 32.49 -13.27 37.17
C LEU A 1126 32.54 -12.45 35.87
N LEU A 1127 31.61 -11.52 35.67
CA LEU A 1127 31.61 -10.60 34.54
C LEU A 1127 32.80 -9.63 34.63
N ALA A 1128 33.05 -9.01 35.79
CA ALA A 1128 34.22 -8.16 36.01
C ALA A 1128 35.54 -8.93 35.83
N LEU A 1129 35.60 -10.19 36.29
CA LEU A 1129 36.73 -11.08 36.09
C LEU A 1129 36.94 -11.43 34.61
N TYR A 1130 35.88 -11.71 33.85
CA TYR A 1130 35.98 -11.92 32.40
C TYR A 1130 36.48 -10.66 31.69
N ILE A 1131 35.91 -9.49 32.00
CA ILE A 1131 36.34 -8.18 31.47
C ILE A 1131 37.82 -7.93 31.78
N PHE A 1132 38.28 -8.25 32.99
CA PHE A 1132 39.69 -8.14 33.37
C PHE A 1132 40.59 -9.12 32.60
N ILE A 1133 40.22 -10.39 32.50
CA ILE A 1133 40.98 -11.43 31.79
C ILE A 1133 41.11 -11.09 30.31
N ILE A 1134 40.01 -10.72 29.64
CA ILE A 1134 40.04 -10.41 28.20
C ILE A 1134 40.81 -9.11 27.92
N TYR A 1135 40.74 -8.10 28.79
CA TYR A 1135 41.57 -6.89 28.65
C TYR A 1135 43.06 -7.13 28.91
N LYS A 1136 43.42 -8.13 29.74
CA LYS A 1136 44.80 -8.45 30.10
C LYS A 1136 45.50 -9.41 29.14
N TYR A 1137 44.75 -10.31 28.47
CA TYR A 1137 45.34 -11.43 27.73
C TYR A 1137 44.96 -11.53 26.24
N ILE A 1138 44.05 -10.70 25.72
CA ILE A 1138 43.66 -10.73 24.29
C ILE A 1138 43.81 -9.33 23.67
N GLU A 1139 44.98 -9.09 23.09
CA GLU A 1139 45.35 -7.81 22.48
C GLU A 1139 44.66 -7.59 21.12
N ASP A 1140 44.59 -8.62 20.26
CA ASP A 1140 44.00 -8.55 18.92
C ASP A 1140 42.48 -8.79 18.89
N PHE A 1141 41.67 -7.74 19.08
CA PHE A 1141 40.26 -7.76 18.67
C PHE A 1141 39.70 -6.39 18.24
N ARG A 1142 39.24 -6.28 16.98
CA ARG A 1142 38.84 -5.02 16.32
C ARG A 1142 37.64 -4.31 16.99
N PHE A 1143 36.79 -5.02 17.72
CA PHE A 1143 35.57 -4.47 18.37
C PHE A 1143 35.59 -4.57 19.91
N ARG A 1144 36.76 -4.78 20.52
CA ARG A 1144 36.95 -5.05 21.97
C ARG A 1144 36.17 -4.11 22.89
N ASN A 1145 36.23 -2.80 22.64
CA ASN A 1145 35.60 -1.80 23.51
C ASN A 1145 34.05 -1.77 23.38
N SER A 1146 33.48 -2.16 22.23
CA SER A 1146 32.03 -2.06 22.00
C SER A 1146 31.26 -3.25 22.59
N ILE A 1147 31.68 -4.46 22.23
CA ILE A 1147 30.97 -5.72 22.55
C ILE A 1147 31.08 -6.08 24.03
N ILE A 1148 32.07 -5.52 24.75
CA ILE A 1148 32.35 -5.87 26.15
C ILE A 1148 31.76 -4.82 27.11
N ILE A 1149 31.87 -3.52 26.80
CA ILE A 1149 31.50 -2.44 27.73
C ILE A 1149 30.01 -2.09 27.64
N TYR A 1150 29.46 -1.88 26.44
CA TYR A 1150 28.08 -1.39 26.31
C TYR A 1150 27.02 -2.31 26.92
N PRO A 1151 27.08 -3.65 26.76
CA PRO A 1151 26.12 -4.56 27.43
C PRO A 1151 26.18 -4.46 28.96
N ALA A 1152 27.39 -4.36 29.52
CA ALA A 1152 27.59 -4.25 30.96
C ALA A 1152 27.03 -2.92 31.52
N THR A 1153 27.32 -1.79 30.88
CA THR A 1153 26.77 -0.48 31.29
C THR A 1153 25.26 -0.41 31.10
N PHE A 1154 24.71 -1.00 30.04
CA PHE A 1154 23.27 -1.02 29.79
C PHE A 1154 22.51 -1.83 30.85
N SER A 1155 23.05 -3.00 31.23
CA SER A 1155 22.49 -3.85 32.28
C SER A 1155 22.43 -3.13 33.63
N ILE A 1156 23.45 -2.34 33.97
CA ILE A 1156 23.51 -1.58 35.24
C ILE A 1156 22.54 -0.39 35.23
N GLY A 1157 22.53 0.42 34.17
CA GLY A 1157 21.61 1.57 34.08
C GLY A 1157 20.13 1.17 34.06
N LEU A 1158 19.80 0.04 33.43
CA LEU A 1158 18.45 -0.52 33.42
C LEU A 1158 18.05 -1.06 34.81
N PHE A 1159 18.95 -1.72 35.53
CA PHE A 1159 18.75 -2.14 36.91
C PHE A 1159 18.45 -0.95 37.85
N LEU A 1160 19.20 0.16 37.71
CA LEU A 1160 18.94 1.40 38.48
C LEU A 1160 17.59 2.05 38.12
N TYR A 1161 17.21 2.07 36.84
CA TYR A 1161 15.92 2.61 36.39
C TYR A 1161 14.73 1.87 37.01
N LEU A 1162 14.82 0.55 37.14
CA LEU A 1162 13.75 -0.31 37.66
C LEU A 1162 13.69 -0.37 39.20
N SER A 1163 14.68 0.20 39.90
CA SER A 1163 14.84 0.06 41.36
C SER A 1163 14.61 1.34 42.19
N PHE A 1164 14.49 2.52 41.56
CA PHE A 1164 14.50 3.82 42.28
C PHE A 1164 13.45 4.84 41.81
N ASP A 1165 13.12 5.76 42.72
CA ASP A 1165 11.93 6.61 42.62
C ASP A 1165 12.08 7.84 41.69
N LYS A 1166 10.99 8.19 40.98
CA LYS A 1166 11.05 9.06 39.78
C LYS A 1166 11.57 10.48 40.05
N GLY A 1167 11.28 11.05 41.22
CA GLY A 1167 11.66 12.42 41.58
C GLY A 1167 13.15 12.60 41.94
N ILE A 1168 13.86 11.51 42.25
CA ILE A 1168 15.29 11.52 42.62
C ILE A 1168 16.15 10.81 41.56
N LEU A 1169 15.55 10.00 40.68
CA LEU A 1169 16.22 9.28 39.61
C LEU A 1169 17.16 10.15 38.72
N THR A 1170 16.80 11.40 38.42
CA THR A 1170 17.68 12.34 37.67
C THR A 1170 18.97 12.66 38.44
N PHE A 1171 18.94 12.65 39.78
CA PHE A 1171 20.11 12.81 40.65
C PHE A 1171 20.96 11.53 40.75
N PHE A 1172 20.35 10.34 40.71
CA PHE A 1172 21.12 9.08 40.69
C PHE A 1172 21.83 8.83 39.35
N TRP A 1173 21.20 9.10 38.21
CA TRP A 1173 21.86 8.95 36.90
C TRP A 1173 23.04 9.91 36.68
N ILE A 1174 22.98 11.14 37.21
CA ILE A 1174 24.13 12.05 37.16
C ILE A 1174 25.26 11.63 38.13
N LEU A 1175 24.95 10.84 39.16
CA LEU A 1175 25.94 10.19 40.04
C LEU A 1175 26.59 8.95 39.38
N GLU A 1176 25.81 8.15 38.63
CA GLU A 1176 26.35 7.06 37.79
C GLU A 1176 27.30 7.61 36.71
N SER A 1177 26.90 8.71 36.05
CA SER A 1177 27.75 9.44 35.10
C SER A 1177 29.07 9.91 35.73
N LEU A 1178 29.04 10.40 36.97
CA LEU A 1178 30.24 10.76 37.73
C LEU A 1178 31.14 9.55 38.02
N GLY A 1179 30.56 8.38 38.32
CA GLY A 1179 31.31 7.13 38.47
C GLY A 1179 32.02 6.68 37.18
N LEU A 1180 31.31 6.73 36.04
CA LEU A 1180 31.88 6.42 34.72
C LEU A 1180 33.01 7.39 34.33
N LEU A 1181 32.89 8.68 34.70
CA LEU A 1181 33.95 9.67 34.49
C LEU A 1181 35.22 9.30 35.27
N ILE A 1182 35.09 8.92 36.54
CA ILE A 1182 36.20 8.51 37.40
C ILE A 1182 36.88 7.25 36.83
N LEU A 1183 36.10 6.25 36.39
CA LEU A 1183 36.64 5.03 35.79
C LEU A 1183 37.41 5.33 34.48
N GLY A 1184 36.90 6.24 33.64
CA GLY A 1184 37.61 6.71 32.44
C GLY A 1184 38.92 7.44 32.74
N ILE A 1185 39.00 8.19 33.84
CA ILE A 1185 40.25 8.83 34.32
C ILE A 1185 41.27 7.80 34.82
N ILE A 1186 40.81 6.68 35.39
CA ILE A 1186 41.68 5.59 35.89
C ILE A 1186 42.22 4.76 34.72
N LEU A 1187 41.34 4.29 33.83
CA LEU A 1187 41.71 3.40 32.71
C LEU A 1187 42.38 4.13 31.54
N LYS A 1188 42.38 5.48 31.52
CA LYS A 1188 42.81 6.35 30.40
C LYS A 1188 42.01 6.16 29.10
N GLU A 1189 40.95 5.37 29.13
CA GLU A 1189 40.14 5.01 27.97
C GLU A 1189 39.10 6.08 27.65
N LYS A 1190 39.07 6.53 26.40
CA LYS A 1190 38.28 7.71 26.00
C LYS A 1190 36.78 7.41 25.93
N TYR A 1191 36.42 6.16 25.66
CA TYR A 1191 35.03 5.70 25.53
C TYR A 1191 34.20 5.89 26.82
N PHE A 1192 34.76 5.57 28.00
CA PHE A 1192 34.07 5.78 29.29
C PHE A 1192 33.69 7.26 29.51
N ARG A 1193 34.53 8.20 29.04
CA ARG A 1193 34.28 9.64 29.14
C ARG A 1193 33.12 10.08 28.26
N TYR A 1194 33.03 9.56 27.04
CA TYR A 1194 31.94 9.87 26.11
C TYR A 1194 30.59 9.31 26.60
N VAL A 1195 30.57 8.09 27.17
CA VAL A 1195 29.34 7.52 27.76
C VAL A 1195 28.89 8.35 28.97
N SER A 1196 29.82 8.71 29.87
CA SER A 1196 29.57 9.61 31.00
C SER A 1196 28.95 10.94 30.54
N LEU A 1197 29.59 11.65 29.61
CA LEU A 1197 29.13 12.94 29.09
C LEU A 1197 27.76 12.86 28.39
N SER A 1198 27.51 11.79 27.63
CA SER A 1198 26.21 11.52 27.02
C SER A 1198 25.10 11.40 28.08
N LEU A 1199 25.37 10.66 29.17
CA LEU A 1199 24.45 10.50 30.29
C LEU A 1199 24.17 11.82 31.03
N VAL A 1200 25.15 12.72 31.16
CA VAL A 1200 24.90 14.10 31.66
C VAL A 1200 23.93 14.84 30.75
N GLY A 1201 24.13 14.76 29.43
CA GLY A 1201 23.25 15.41 28.44
C GLY A 1201 21.80 14.96 28.56
N VAL A 1202 21.57 13.65 28.70
CA VAL A 1202 20.24 13.06 28.94
C VAL A 1202 19.62 13.58 30.25
N CYS A 1203 20.40 13.66 31.34
CA CYS A 1203 19.92 14.20 32.62
C CYS A 1203 19.51 15.67 32.52
N VAL A 1204 20.29 16.50 31.80
CA VAL A 1204 19.97 17.93 31.58
C VAL A 1204 18.68 18.10 30.76
N ILE A 1205 18.50 17.31 29.70
CA ILE A 1205 17.29 17.34 28.87
C ILE A 1205 16.06 16.94 29.70
N ARG A 1206 16.15 15.85 30.46
CA ARG A 1206 15.08 15.39 31.37
C ARG A 1206 14.70 16.47 32.39
N LEU A 1207 15.69 17.10 33.02
CA LEU A 1207 15.48 18.19 33.97
C LEU A 1207 14.73 19.37 33.35
N MET A 1208 15.07 19.77 32.12
CA MET A 1208 14.47 20.92 31.44
C MET A 1208 13.00 20.70 31.05
N PHE A 1209 12.64 19.51 30.57
CA PHE A 1209 11.32 19.23 30.00
C PHE A 1209 10.37 18.45 30.92
N PHE A 1210 10.89 17.56 31.78
CA PHE A 1210 10.09 16.58 32.52
C PHE A 1210 10.00 16.88 34.02
N ASP A 1211 11.13 17.24 34.64
CA ASP A 1211 11.17 17.51 36.08
C ASP A 1211 10.67 18.95 36.37
N LEU A 1212 11.01 19.90 35.50
CA LEU A 1212 10.56 21.31 35.56
C LEU A 1212 9.05 21.52 35.28
N SER A 1213 8.36 20.52 34.74
CA SER A 1213 6.92 20.59 34.41
C SER A 1213 6.02 19.94 35.47
N ASN A 1214 6.48 18.87 36.12
CA ASN A 1214 5.63 17.99 36.94
C ASN A 1214 5.81 18.07 38.47
N ALA A 1215 6.94 18.56 38.99
CA ALA A 1215 7.19 18.61 40.45
C ALA A 1215 6.45 19.78 41.15
N ASP A 1216 6.41 19.81 42.48
CA ASP A 1216 5.91 20.99 43.23
C ASP A 1216 6.83 22.20 43.10
N PHE A 1217 6.30 23.43 43.25
CA PHE A 1217 7.07 24.67 43.03
C PHE A 1217 8.37 24.74 43.88
N LEU A 1218 8.31 24.25 45.12
CA LEU A 1218 9.46 24.16 46.03
C LEU A 1218 10.41 23.01 45.67
N ILE A 1219 9.89 21.88 45.18
CA ILE A 1219 10.71 20.75 44.73
C ILE A 1219 11.46 21.11 43.44
N ARG A 1220 10.83 21.84 42.50
CA ARG A 1220 11.49 22.41 41.31
C ARG A 1220 12.70 23.25 41.74
N ALA A 1221 12.52 24.19 42.66
CA ALA A 1221 13.62 25.02 43.16
C ALA A 1221 14.78 24.21 43.77
N LEU A 1222 14.47 23.13 44.51
CA LEU A 1222 15.47 22.30 45.18
C LEU A 1222 16.23 21.38 44.21
N VAL A 1223 15.55 20.72 43.27
CA VAL A 1223 16.19 19.85 42.26
C VAL A 1223 17.07 20.66 41.30
N LEU A 1224 16.62 21.86 40.88
CA LEU A 1224 17.43 22.78 40.06
C LEU A 1224 18.73 23.19 40.78
N LEU A 1225 18.64 23.47 42.10
CA LEU A 1225 19.82 23.76 42.93
C LEU A 1225 20.75 22.55 43.05
N GLY A 1226 20.22 21.36 43.35
CA GLY A 1226 21.00 20.13 43.53
C GLY A 1226 21.78 19.69 42.28
N VAL A 1227 21.14 19.70 41.11
CA VAL A 1227 21.82 19.36 39.84
C VAL A 1227 22.84 20.44 39.44
N GLY A 1228 22.56 21.71 39.75
CA GLY A 1228 23.53 22.80 39.61
C GLY A 1228 24.84 22.54 40.37
N VAL A 1229 24.76 22.01 41.60
CA VAL A 1229 25.94 21.67 42.41
C VAL A 1229 26.75 20.51 41.81
N VAL A 1230 26.11 19.43 41.36
CA VAL A 1230 26.83 18.26 40.79
C VAL A 1230 27.58 18.64 39.50
N LEU A 1231 26.97 19.47 38.64
CA LEU A 1231 27.61 19.96 37.41
C LEU A 1231 28.87 20.81 37.70
N LEU A 1232 28.88 21.58 38.80
CA LEU A 1232 30.05 22.33 39.25
C LEU A 1232 31.17 21.41 39.77
N ILE A 1233 30.83 20.28 40.40
CA ILE A 1233 31.81 19.26 40.81
C ILE A 1233 32.45 18.59 39.58
N MET A 1234 31.64 18.21 38.57
CA MET A 1234 32.16 17.61 37.33
C MET A 1234 33.09 18.57 36.57
N ASN A 1235 32.69 19.84 36.41
CA ASN A 1235 33.51 20.93 35.86
C ASN A 1235 34.87 21.05 36.58
N THR A 1236 34.89 20.90 37.90
CA THR A 1236 36.11 20.94 38.72
C THR A 1236 37.02 19.73 38.47
N LEU A 1237 36.46 18.52 38.32
CA LEU A 1237 37.23 17.32 38.01
C LEU A 1237 37.83 17.36 36.58
N PHE A 1238 37.06 17.81 35.59
CA PHE A 1238 37.55 18.01 34.23
C PHE A 1238 38.70 19.03 34.16
N LYS A 1239 38.65 20.12 34.95
CA LYS A 1239 39.73 21.11 34.99
C LYS A 1239 40.95 20.61 35.77
N LYS A 1240 40.78 19.83 36.84
CA LYS A 1240 41.89 19.31 37.65
C LYS A 1240 42.72 18.22 36.96
N TYR A 1241 42.09 17.38 36.14
CA TYR A 1241 42.78 16.24 35.50
C TYR A 1241 43.04 16.44 33.99
N LYS A 1242 43.08 17.70 33.52
CA LYS A 1242 43.14 18.06 32.10
C LYS A 1242 44.23 17.29 31.32
N ASP A 1243 45.42 17.17 31.90
CA ASP A 1243 46.60 16.57 31.28
C ASP A 1243 46.48 15.04 31.07
N ARG A 1244 45.48 14.39 31.68
CA ARG A 1244 45.20 12.95 31.49
C ARG A 1244 44.19 12.66 30.38
N PHE A 1245 43.62 13.67 29.71
CA PHE A 1245 42.59 13.48 28.70
C PHE A 1245 43.09 13.41 27.25
N ASN A 1246 44.28 13.95 26.99
CA ASN A 1246 44.96 14.00 25.69
C ASN A 1246 45.47 12.62 25.26
#